data_AF-A0A933KFV4-F1
#
_entry.id   AF-A0A933KFV4-F1
#
_cell.length_a   1.000
_cell.length_b   1.000
_cell.length_c   1.000
_cell.angle_alpha   90.00
_cell.angle_beta   90.00
_cell.angle_gamma   90.00
#
_symmetry.space_group_name_H-M   'P 1'
#
loop_
_entity.id
_entity.type
_entity.pdbx_description
1 polymer ?
#
loop_
_entity_poly.entity_id
_entity_poly.type
_entity_poly.pdbx_seq_one_letter_code
_entity_poly.pdbx_strand_id
1 'polypeptide(L)'
;MAEGRERDLVLAPNEYAYILDETKGNVVAYVGPHKTSMANTDRPVVYDPQTRRYRRSSLEEAITSFPFAEEGWYIVLEDPARPGDEEHPKAGPNSLPRLTPGRKVNLPGPTTFPLWPGQVARVVEGHQLRSNQYLLVKVYNEEAARENWNRAVIKPQRAVSVESTAPATPSAEPDLPELPALTTGQLLIVRGTEVSFYIPPTGIEVVADPSGSHVRSAVTLERLEYCILLDENGSKRFIQGPAVVFPEPTETFVERAAQRKFRAIELNEISGLYIKVIAPYTDERGVERAAGDELFITGRDQMIYYPRPEHAIIKYGEQEVHYAVAIPAGEGRYVLDRISGEIRLHRGPAMLLPDPRREVIVRRILDAETCALLFPDNPAVLEHNRALAALGGDQECEAAPAAERVPKRTGVNLLGKRAEPRDGAAAFAGDGFVRRPGFTAPRTLTLDTRLDGAVAIEVWTGYAVLVVGRSGQRQVIVGPRTHLLEYDETLEPVQLSTGTPKSAERLTRTAYLRALNNRVGDLVEAETSDLCRVRLRLSYCVGFEGDPVQWFQVENYVQFLCDHMRSLLRNVVKRHGIEAFHARAIEVVRDTVLGPPTEAGRRAGRLFEENGMRVFDVEVLDVEVGDETIGKFLVSAQHTAVQQAIRIAQEERQLEVARRSEEIKRLIASTQSETIRLTLGLKVEEVRKQLEMNLAEIESQARAEESRLSATAAQQDALSRITDSELSREKSRQAVELEFQRAQLEQRLQQLRAEVQSVVERAQAVSPDLVAALQAFSDRHLAAKVAETMAPLAILGGKSVAEVFGTLLKDTPLETALVPR
;
A
#
# COMPACT_ATOMS: atom_id res chain seq x y z
N MET A 1 -56.54 101.84 20.81
CA MET A 1 -57.79 101.57 20.07
C MET A 1 -58.45 100.38 20.74
N ALA A 2 -59.33 100.67 21.69
CA ALA A 2 -60.08 99.67 22.44
C ALA A 2 -61.31 99.30 21.60
N GLU A 3 -61.28 98.16 20.92
CA GLU A 3 -62.50 97.51 20.44
C GLU A 3 -63.18 96.90 21.66
N GLY A 4 -64.33 97.44 22.03
CA GLY A 4 -65.26 96.77 22.92
C GLY A 4 -65.76 95.51 22.24
N ARG A 5 -65.02 94.41 22.36
CA ARG A 5 -65.53 93.07 22.09
C ARG A 5 -66.46 92.72 23.24
N GLU A 6 -67.76 92.67 22.96
CA GLU A 6 -68.72 91.95 23.78
C GLU A 6 -68.12 90.57 24.10
N ARG A 7 -67.84 90.32 25.38
CA ARG A 7 -67.32 89.03 25.85
C ARG A 7 -68.50 88.08 26.01
N ASP A 8 -69.10 87.73 24.88
CA ASP A 8 -70.14 86.72 24.83
C ASP A 8 -69.50 85.33 24.95
N LEU A 9 -69.89 84.59 25.99
CA LEU A 9 -69.60 83.17 26.10
C LEU A 9 -70.68 82.43 25.31
N VAL A 10 -70.27 81.85 24.18
CA VAL A 10 -71.11 80.96 23.37
C VAL A 10 -70.57 79.56 23.55
N LEU A 11 -71.37 78.67 24.13
CA LEU A 11 -71.05 77.26 24.27
C LEU A 11 -71.89 76.45 23.27
N ALA A 12 -71.22 75.69 22.41
CA ALA A 12 -71.87 74.74 21.52
C ALA A 12 -72.36 73.50 22.29
N PRO A 13 -73.21 72.64 21.70
CA PRO A 13 -73.51 71.34 22.28
C PRO A 13 -72.23 70.55 22.58
N ASN A 14 -72.19 69.86 23.72
CA ASN A 14 -71.02 69.12 24.23
C ASN A 14 -69.82 69.97 24.68
N GLU A 15 -70.01 71.27 24.91
CA GLU A 15 -69.00 72.15 25.49
C GLU A 15 -69.44 72.70 26.84
N TYR A 16 -68.48 72.87 27.75
CA TYR A 16 -68.68 73.55 29.02
C TYR A 16 -67.48 74.46 29.31
N ALA A 17 -67.71 75.48 30.14
CA ALA A 17 -66.65 76.35 30.63
C ALA A 17 -66.86 76.67 32.11
N TYR A 18 -65.75 76.82 32.83
CA TYR A 18 -65.77 77.26 34.22
C TYR A 18 -65.52 78.76 34.31
N ILE A 19 -66.40 79.45 35.02
CA ILE A 19 -66.28 80.89 35.28
C ILE A 19 -66.18 81.10 36.79
N LEU A 20 -65.11 81.77 37.20
CA LEU A 20 -64.92 82.25 38.57
C LEU A 20 -65.53 83.65 38.71
N ASP A 21 -66.51 83.79 39.62
CA ASP A 21 -67.00 85.09 40.07
C ASP A 21 -66.02 85.66 41.10
N GLU A 22 -65.27 86.72 40.77
CA GLU A 22 -64.30 87.34 41.68
C GLU A 22 -64.96 87.97 42.93
N THR A 23 -66.28 88.21 42.90
CA THR A 23 -67.03 88.81 44.02
C THR A 23 -67.45 87.78 45.05
N LYS A 24 -67.91 86.60 44.60
CA LYS A 24 -68.42 85.53 45.46
C LYS A 24 -67.41 84.40 45.69
N GLY A 25 -66.36 84.33 44.88
CA GLY A 25 -65.36 83.25 44.91
C GLY A 25 -65.88 81.90 44.42
N ASN A 26 -67.10 81.84 43.89
CA ASN A 26 -67.72 80.63 43.39
C ASN A 26 -67.30 80.36 41.95
N VAL A 27 -66.99 79.09 41.65
CA VAL A 27 -66.79 78.63 40.27
C VAL A 27 -68.11 78.05 39.78
N VAL A 28 -68.67 78.65 38.73
CA VAL A 28 -69.92 78.25 38.09
C VAL A 28 -69.57 77.48 36.82
N ALA A 29 -70.19 76.32 36.63
CA ALA A 29 -70.07 75.54 35.39
C ALA A 29 -71.18 75.95 34.43
N TYR A 30 -70.78 76.53 33.30
CA TYR A 30 -71.68 76.82 32.20
C TYR A 30 -71.62 75.69 31.18
N VAL A 31 -72.77 75.16 30.79
CA VAL A 31 -72.87 74.00 29.89
C VAL A 31 -73.69 74.38 28.66
N GLY A 32 -73.17 74.03 27.48
CA GLY A 32 -73.83 74.26 26.21
C GLY A 32 -74.95 73.26 25.89
N PRO A 33 -75.87 73.60 24.95
CA PRO A 33 -75.91 74.83 24.19
C PRO A 33 -76.45 76.01 25.02
N HIS A 34 -75.64 77.05 25.22
CA HIS A 34 -76.01 78.23 25.99
C HIS A 34 -75.21 79.45 25.55
N LYS A 35 -75.87 80.59 25.43
CA LYS A 35 -75.23 81.89 25.17
C LYS A 35 -75.48 82.80 26.36
N THR A 36 -74.41 83.39 26.90
CA THR A 36 -74.49 84.41 27.95
C THR A 36 -73.39 85.46 27.78
N SER A 37 -73.67 86.71 28.13
CA SER A 37 -72.68 87.79 28.13
C SER A 37 -72.00 87.84 29.49
N MET A 38 -70.66 87.80 29.52
CA MET A 38 -69.90 87.79 30.78
C MET A 38 -69.86 89.16 31.46
N ALA A 39 -70.01 89.19 32.79
CA ALA A 39 -69.84 90.41 33.57
C ALA A 39 -68.34 90.78 33.71
N ASN A 40 -68.04 92.03 34.06
CA ASN A 40 -66.65 92.48 34.23
C ASN A 40 -65.91 91.76 35.39
N THR A 41 -66.65 91.23 36.36
CA THR A 41 -66.14 90.47 37.52
C THR A 41 -65.93 88.98 37.23
N ASP A 42 -66.36 88.51 36.06
CA ASP A 42 -66.28 87.10 35.69
C ASP A 42 -64.95 86.81 35.00
N ARG A 43 -64.26 85.77 35.47
CA ARG A 43 -63.00 85.30 34.90
C ARG A 43 -63.12 83.86 34.44
N PRO A 44 -62.82 83.55 33.16
CA PRO A 44 -62.70 82.17 32.72
C PRO A 44 -61.52 81.48 33.42
N VAL A 45 -61.74 80.26 33.89
CA VAL A 45 -60.74 79.44 34.56
C VAL A 45 -60.73 78.03 34.00
N VAL A 46 -59.55 77.40 34.00
CA VAL A 46 -59.39 75.99 33.67
C VAL A 46 -58.94 75.26 34.93
N TYR A 47 -59.52 74.09 35.19
CA TYR A 47 -59.09 73.23 36.27
C TYR A 47 -57.90 72.39 35.81
N ASP A 48 -56.74 72.54 36.45
CA ASP A 48 -55.56 71.72 36.17
C ASP A 48 -55.61 70.41 37.00
N PRO A 49 -55.72 69.23 36.35
CA PRO A 49 -55.81 67.95 37.05
C PRO A 49 -54.56 67.58 37.86
N GLN A 50 -53.37 68.07 37.48
CA GLN A 50 -52.12 67.70 38.15
C GLN A 50 -51.91 68.50 39.44
N THR A 51 -52.16 69.80 39.39
CA THR A 51 -52.00 70.70 40.55
C THR A 51 -53.27 70.83 41.39
N ARG A 52 -54.40 70.27 40.92
CA ARG A 52 -55.75 70.37 41.53
C ARG A 52 -56.17 71.81 41.83
N ARG A 53 -55.71 72.77 41.02
CA ARG A 53 -55.96 74.20 41.18
C ARG A 53 -56.58 74.79 39.92
N TYR A 54 -57.38 75.84 40.11
CA TYR A 54 -57.90 76.63 39.00
C TYR A 54 -56.83 77.61 38.52
N ARG A 55 -56.55 77.56 37.22
CA ARG A 55 -55.68 78.52 36.53
C ARG A 55 -56.55 79.50 35.75
N ARG A 56 -56.23 80.78 35.86
CA ARG A 56 -56.84 81.83 35.03
C ARG A 56 -56.42 81.63 33.59
N SER A 57 -57.38 81.58 32.67
CA SER A 57 -57.16 81.31 31.25
C SER A 57 -57.85 82.37 30.39
N SER A 58 -57.64 82.30 29.07
CA SER A 58 -58.47 83.02 28.12
C SER A 58 -59.85 82.37 27.97
N LEU A 59 -60.80 83.07 27.33
CA LEU A 59 -62.15 82.56 27.09
C LEU A 59 -62.13 81.31 26.20
N GLU A 60 -61.32 81.33 25.15
CA GLU A 60 -61.18 80.21 24.21
C GLU A 60 -60.55 78.97 24.86
N GLU A 61 -59.58 79.16 25.76
CA GLU A 61 -58.95 78.07 26.51
C GLU A 61 -59.84 77.48 27.62
N ALA A 62 -60.83 78.23 28.11
CA ALA A 62 -61.76 77.76 29.13
C ALA A 62 -62.93 76.93 28.59
N ILE A 63 -63.17 76.99 27.27
CA ILE A 63 -64.16 76.14 26.60
C ILE A 63 -63.55 74.75 26.45
N THR A 64 -64.14 73.79 27.13
CA THR A 64 -63.73 72.39 27.15
C THR A 64 -64.86 71.52 26.65
N SER A 65 -64.52 70.52 25.84
CA SER A 65 -65.47 69.51 25.38
C SER A 65 -65.79 68.50 26.49
N PHE A 66 -66.98 67.90 26.44
CA PHE A 66 -67.36 66.83 27.36
C PHE A 66 -66.39 65.65 27.19
N PRO A 67 -65.95 65.00 28.29
CA PRO A 67 -65.30 63.71 28.17
C PRO A 67 -66.27 62.73 27.48
N PHE A 68 -65.84 62.23 26.33
CA PHE A 68 -66.61 61.28 25.53
C PHE A 68 -65.96 59.90 25.64
N ALA A 69 -66.68 58.94 26.21
CA ALA A 69 -66.33 57.53 26.13
C ALA A 69 -67.18 56.87 25.05
N GLU A 70 -66.51 56.35 24.02
CA GLU A 70 -67.11 55.53 22.97
C GLU A 70 -67.58 54.17 23.53
N GLU A 71 -68.29 53.40 22.71
CA GLU A 71 -68.66 52.03 23.08
C GLU A 71 -67.40 51.19 23.34
N GLY A 72 -67.34 50.56 24.51
CA GLY A 72 -66.16 49.80 24.95
C GLY A 72 -65.06 50.64 25.60
N TRP A 73 -65.25 51.94 25.81
CA TRP A 73 -64.37 52.78 26.63
C TRP A 73 -65.05 53.04 27.99
N TYR A 74 -64.30 53.50 28.98
CA TYR A 74 -64.86 53.89 30.28
C TYR A 74 -64.22 55.16 30.82
N ILE A 75 -64.99 55.91 31.61
CA ILE A 75 -64.51 57.13 32.27
C ILE A 75 -64.18 56.78 33.72
N VAL A 76 -62.93 57.04 34.11
CA VAL A 76 -62.53 57.09 35.53
C VAL A 76 -62.78 58.51 36.03
N LEU A 77 -63.84 58.67 36.81
CA LEU A 77 -64.23 59.94 37.42
C LEU A 77 -63.67 60.03 38.83
N GLU A 78 -62.80 61.01 39.07
CA GLU A 78 -62.36 61.40 40.41
C GLU A 78 -63.32 62.45 40.98
N ASP A 79 -63.60 62.32 42.28
CA ASP A 79 -64.41 63.24 43.08
C ASP A 79 -65.89 63.31 42.61
N PRO A 80 -66.61 62.18 42.55
CA PRO A 80 -68.01 62.13 42.11
C PRO A 80 -68.93 62.96 43.02
N ALA A 81 -70.07 63.39 42.47
CA ALA A 81 -71.14 64.01 43.25
C ALA A 81 -71.66 63.03 44.32
N ARG A 82 -72.09 63.55 45.47
CA ARG A 82 -72.63 62.72 46.54
C ARG A 82 -73.91 62.01 46.07
N PRO A 83 -74.13 60.73 46.45
CA PRO A 83 -75.38 60.03 46.13
C PRO A 83 -76.61 60.82 46.62
N GLY A 84 -77.48 61.23 45.70
CA GLY A 84 -78.68 62.03 45.97
C GLY A 84 -78.64 63.47 45.40
N ASP A 85 -77.46 64.00 45.10
CA ASP A 85 -77.30 65.25 44.34
C ASP A 85 -77.28 64.96 42.82
N GLU A 86 -77.40 66.00 41.98
CA GLU A 86 -77.34 65.84 40.52
C GLU A 86 -75.98 65.30 40.06
N GLU A 87 -75.99 64.14 39.39
CA GLU A 87 -74.76 63.43 38.98
C GLU A 87 -73.90 64.27 38.02
N HIS A 88 -74.54 65.02 37.13
CA HIS A 88 -73.89 65.84 36.11
C HIS A 88 -74.56 67.24 35.99
N PRO A 89 -73.81 68.30 35.65
CA PRO A 89 -74.36 69.62 35.34
C PRO A 89 -75.41 69.61 34.21
N LYS A 90 -76.43 70.46 34.30
CA LYS A 90 -77.46 70.64 33.26
C LYS A 90 -77.13 71.78 32.30
N ALA A 91 -77.83 71.89 31.17
CA ALA A 91 -77.63 73.01 30.24
C ALA A 91 -77.86 74.37 30.94
N GLY A 92 -76.95 75.33 30.72
CA GLY A 92 -76.97 76.64 31.38
C GLY A 92 -75.99 76.76 32.57
N PRO A 93 -76.19 77.76 33.46
CA PRO A 93 -75.34 78.00 34.63
C PRO A 93 -75.65 77.03 35.78
N ASN A 94 -74.62 76.34 36.29
CA ASN A 94 -74.77 75.40 37.40
C ASN A 94 -73.82 75.75 38.56
N SER A 95 -74.36 75.76 39.77
CA SER A 95 -73.59 75.89 41.02
C SER A 95 -73.04 74.55 41.47
N LEU A 96 -71.82 74.55 42.02
CA LEU A 96 -71.11 73.37 42.51
C LEU A 96 -71.93 72.59 43.59
N PRO A 97 -72.26 71.30 43.36
CA PRO A 97 -72.82 70.42 44.38
C PRO A 97 -71.73 69.88 45.33
N ARG A 98 -72.13 69.11 46.34
CA ARG A 98 -71.17 68.51 47.29
C ARG A 98 -70.47 67.32 46.65
N LEU A 99 -69.20 67.50 46.30
CA LEU A 99 -68.34 66.41 45.79
C LEU A 99 -67.83 65.53 46.94
N THR A 100 -67.51 64.28 46.64
CA THR A 100 -66.87 63.33 47.57
C THR A 100 -65.37 63.22 47.24
N PRO A 101 -64.51 64.08 47.80
CA PRO A 101 -63.10 64.12 47.44
C PRO A 101 -62.38 62.82 47.80
N GLY A 102 -61.49 62.36 46.91
CA GLY A 102 -60.69 61.15 47.06
C GLY A 102 -61.37 59.86 46.59
N ARG A 103 -62.65 59.90 46.20
CA ARG A 103 -63.37 58.73 45.66
C ARG A 103 -63.21 58.67 44.14
N LYS A 104 -63.03 57.46 43.61
CA LYS A 104 -63.00 57.17 42.17
C LYS A 104 -64.17 56.29 41.78
N VAL A 105 -64.79 56.55 40.64
CA VAL A 105 -65.89 55.78 40.06
C VAL A 105 -65.57 55.48 38.60
N ASN A 106 -65.76 54.23 38.19
CA ASN A 106 -65.59 53.81 36.80
C ASN A 106 -66.98 53.76 36.15
N LEU A 107 -67.17 54.52 35.06
CA LEU A 107 -68.42 54.60 34.31
C LEU A 107 -68.22 54.00 32.91
N PRO A 108 -68.86 52.87 32.56
CA PRO A 108 -68.75 52.27 31.24
C PRO A 108 -69.46 53.12 30.19
N GLY A 109 -68.87 53.20 28.99
CA GLY A 109 -69.46 53.87 27.84
C GLY A 109 -70.55 53.04 27.14
N PRO A 110 -71.30 53.64 26.19
CA PRO A 110 -71.12 54.99 25.67
C PRO A 110 -71.73 56.05 26.60
N THR A 111 -70.91 57.00 27.08
CA THR A 111 -71.39 58.08 27.95
C THR A 111 -70.64 59.38 27.69
N THR A 112 -71.37 60.49 27.74
CA THR A 112 -70.84 61.85 27.60
C THR A 112 -71.59 62.76 28.54
N PHE A 113 -70.85 63.52 29.35
CA PHE A 113 -71.44 64.41 30.32
C PHE A 113 -70.48 65.55 30.68
N PRO A 114 -71.00 66.75 31.00
CA PRO A 114 -70.18 67.83 31.53
C PRO A 114 -69.63 67.50 32.92
N LEU A 115 -68.49 68.10 33.28
CA LEU A 115 -67.87 67.90 34.59
C LEU A 115 -68.26 69.01 35.57
N TRP A 116 -68.40 68.65 36.85
CA TRP A 116 -68.49 69.64 37.92
C TRP A 116 -67.13 70.28 38.17
N PRO A 117 -67.09 71.56 38.62
CA PRO A 117 -65.83 72.20 38.99
C PRO A 117 -65.08 71.37 40.06
N GLY A 118 -63.87 70.93 39.74
CA GLY A 118 -63.03 70.11 40.62
C GLY A 118 -63.07 68.61 40.33
N GLN A 119 -63.98 68.14 39.47
CA GLN A 119 -63.94 66.78 38.96
C GLN A 119 -62.85 66.60 37.92
N VAL A 120 -62.27 65.39 37.91
CA VAL A 120 -61.34 64.96 36.87
C VAL A 120 -61.90 63.70 36.23
N ALA A 121 -62.16 63.74 34.93
CA ALA A 121 -62.48 62.55 34.15
C ALA A 121 -61.26 62.14 33.33
N ARG A 122 -60.92 60.86 33.38
CA ARG A 122 -59.96 60.23 32.47
C ARG A 122 -60.69 59.20 31.64
N VAL A 123 -60.65 59.38 30.32
CA VAL A 123 -61.20 58.40 29.39
C VAL A 123 -60.16 57.32 29.18
N VAL A 124 -60.52 56.07 29.45
CA VAL A 124 -59.64 54.89 29.31
C VAL A 124 -60.30 53.90 28.38
N GLU A 125 -59.52 53.34 27.45
CA GLU A 125 -59.99 52.28 26.57
C GLU A 125 -60.28 51.01 27.39
N GLY A 126 -61.40 50.33 27.10
CA GLY A 126 -61.70 49.05 27.71
C GLY A 126 -60.72 47.98 27.27
N HIS A 127 -60.42 47.06 28.17
CA HIS A 127 -59.30 46.14 27.96
C HIS A 127 -59.74 44.93 27.15
N GLN A 128 -59.32 44.89 25.89
CA GLN A 128 -59.49 43.72 25.02
C GLN A 128 -58.40 42.69 25.30
N LEU A 129 -58.79 41.45 25.55
CA LEU A 129 -57.89 40.36 25.88
C LEU A 129 -57.95 39.28 24.81
N ARG A 130 -56.78 38.91 24.30
CA ARG A 130 -56.60 37.66 23.56
C ARG A 130 -56.38 36.50 24.54
N SER A 131 -56.59 35.26 24.08
CA SER A 131 -56.46 34.06 24.92
C SER A 131 -55.09 33.86 25.56
N ASN A 132 -54.03 34.52 25.06
CA ASN A 132 -52.69 34.51 25.64
C ASN A 132 -52.32 35.83 26.34
N GLN A 133 -53.31 36.60 26.78
CA GLN A 133 -53.11 37.87 27.49
C GLN A 133 -53.83 37.87 28.83
N TYR A 134 -53.40 38.71 29.74
CA TYR A 134 -54.02 38.85 31.06
C TYR A 134 -53.88 40.28 31.59
N LEU A 135 -54.76 40.64 32.52
CA LEU A 135 -54.69 41.90 33.27
C LEU A 135 -54.26 41.62 34.69
N LEU A 136 -53.37 42.47 35.21
CA LEU A 136 -53.12 42.54 36.64
C LEU A 136 -54.00 43.62 37.24
N VAL A 137 -54.82 43.23 38.21
CA VAL A 137 -55.87 44.05 38.76
C VAL A 137 -55.66 44.17 40.27
N LYS A 138 -55.73 45.39 40.80
CA LYS A 138 -55.56 45.67 42.23
C LYS A 138 -56.87 46.18 42.82
N VAL A 139 -57.24 45.62 43.97
CA VAL A 139 -58.38 46.11 44.76
C VAL A 139 -57.91 47.33 45.55
N TYR A 140 -58.45 48.52 45.26
CA TYR A 140 -58.14 49.73 46.04
C TYR A 140 -59.19 50.04 47.11
N ASN A 141 -60.43 49.54 46.94
CA ASN A 141 -61.50 49.69 47.92
C ASN A 141 -62.40 48.44 47.90
N GLU A 142 -62.34 47.67 48.98
CA GLU A 142 -63.05 46.40 49.16
C GLU A 142 -64.58 46.54 49.15
N GLU A 143 -65.13 47.50 49.91
CA GLU A 143 -66.58 47.71 50.00
C GLU A 143 -67.16 48.11 48.65
N ALA A 144 -66.50 49.04 47.96
CA ALA A 144 -66.92 49.50 46.64
C ALA A 144 -66.78 48.40 45.57
N ALA A 145 -65.72 47.58 45.65
CA ALA A 145 -65.49 46.47 44.72
C ALA A 145 -66.58 45.40 44.86
N ARG A 146 -67.00 45.09 46.08
CA ARG A 146 -68.03 44.07 46.34
C ARG A 146 -69.42 44.52 45.91
N GLU A 147 -69.78 45.79 46.14
CA GLU A 147 -71.06 46.35 45.71
C GLU A 147 -71.19 46.47 44.18
N ASN A 148 -70.07 46.76 43.49
CA ASN A 148 -70.07 47.03 42.06
C ASN A 148 -69.54 45.86 41.22
N TRP A 149 -69.25 44.71 41.81
CA TRP A 149 -68.75 43.52 41.09
C TRP A 149 -69.69 43.09 39.95
N ASN A 150 -71.00 43.10 40.21
CA ASN A 150 -72.03 42.75 39.23
C ASN A 150 -72.22 43.82 38.13
N ARG A 151 -71.62 45.01 38.29
CA ARG A 151 -71.63 46.09 37.28
C ARG A 151 -70.39 46.05 36.39
N ALA A 152 -69.47 45.11 36.61
CA ALA A 152 -68.35 44.90 35.72
C ALA A 152 -68.86 44.42 34.34
N VAL A 153 -68.36 45.03 33.27
CA VAL A 153 -68.67 44.56 31.91
C VAL A 153 -67.65 43.47 31.57
N ILE A 154 -68.05 42.22 31.74
CA ILE A 154 -67.26 41.02 31.46
C ILE A 154 -67.90 40.32 30.27
N LYS A 155 -67.22 40.27 29.12
CA LYS A 155 -67.65 39.43 28.00
C LYS A 155 -66.87 38.11 28.04
N PRO A 156 -67.51 36.99 28.44
CA PRO A 156 -66.83 35.70 28.51
C PRO A 156 -66.38 35.24 27.12
N GLN A 157 -65.23 34.59 27.03
CA GLN A 157 -64.77 34.03 25.76
C GLN A 157 -65.57 32.76 25.43
N ARG A 158 -66.18 32.69 24.23
CA ARG A 158 -66.88 31.48 23.76
C ARG A 158 -65.84 30.39 23.48
N ALA A 159 -65.85 29.31 24.24
CA ALA A 159 -64.93 28.20 24.04
C ALA A 159 -65.15 27.57 22.65
N VAL A 160 -64.17 27.68 21.75
CA VAL A 160 -64.11 26.88 20.54
C VAL A 160 -63.30 25.63 20.89
N SER A 161 -63.94 24.63 21.47
CA SER A 161 -63.35 23.31 21.62
C SER A 161 -63.36 22.62 20.25
N VAL A 162 -62.17 22.46 19.66
CA VAL A 162 -61.95 21.52 18.57
C VAL A 162 -61.95 20.12 19.20
N GLU A 163 -62.75 19.21 18.62
CA GLU A 163 -62.97 17.80 19.00
C GLU A 163 -63.89 17.51 20.19
N SER A 164 -65.20 17.41 19.91
CA SER A 164 -66.06 16.29 20.36
C SER A 164 -67.43 16.38 19.69
N THR A 165 -67.79 15.32 18.96
CA THR A 165 -69.10 15.11 18.35
C THR A 165 -70.11 14.66 19.41
N ALA A 166 -70.86 15.61 19.98
CA ALA A 166 -72.15 15.36 20.61
C ALA A 166 -73.02 16.64 20.55
N PRO A 167 -74.33 16.54 20.27
CA PRO A 167 -75.17 17.72 20.12
C PRO A 167 -75.51 18.30 21.51
N ALA A 168 -75.13 19.57 21.73
CA ALA A 168 -75.43 20.30 22.96
C ALA A 168 -76.84 20.90 22.93
N THR A 169 -77.65 20.55 23.94
CA THR A 169 -78.93 21.18 24.31
C THR A 169 -78.70 22.62 24.78
N PRO A 170 -79.58 23.60 24.48
CA PRO A 170 -79.41 24.98 24.92
C PRO A 170 -80.10 25.18 26.27
N SER A 171 -79.36 25.10 27.37
CA SER A 171 -79.87 25.52 28.68
C SER A 171 -78.73 25.73 29.68
N ALA A 172 -78.42 26.99 29.97
CA ALA A 172 -78.05 27.51 31.30
C ALA A 172 -77.68 28.99 31.17
N GLU A 173 -78.23 29.81 32.06
CA GLU A 173 -77.80 31.20 32.31
C GLU A 173 -76.30 31.22 32.65
N PRO A 174 -75.54 32.28 32.32
CA PRO A 174 -74.13 32.34 32.65
C PRO A 174 -73.96 32.49 34.16
N ASP A 175 -73.47 31.44 34.83
CA ASP A 175 -73.01 31.50 36.21
C ASP A 175 -71.92 32.59 36.31
N LEU A 176 -72.21 33.66 37.06
CA LEU A 176 -71.22 34.66 37.44
C LEU A 176 -70.13 33.96 38.27
N PRO A 177 -68.83 34.23 38.03
CA PRO A 177 -67.75 33.65 38.83
C PRO A 177 -67.94 33.99 40.32
N GLU A 178 -67.78 33.00 41.19
CA GLU A 178 -67.83 33.15 42.65
C GLU A 178 -66.98 34.35 43.08
N LEU A 179 -67.53 35.22 43.94
CA LEU A 179 -66.83 36.39 44.45
C LEU A 179 -65.53 35.95 45.13
N PRO A 180 -64.34 36.27 44.58
CA PRO A 180 -63.09 36.01 45.28
C PRO A 180 -63.09 36.80 46.59
N ALA A 181 -62.36 36.34 47.61
CA ALA A 181 -62.11 37.17 48.78
C ALA A 181 -61.40 38.44 48.29
N LEU A 182 -62.06 39.60 48.36
CA LEU A 182 -61.57 40.89 47.85
C LEU A 182 -60.97 41.67 49.01
N THR A 183 -59.69 41.49 49.31
CA THR A 183 -59.01 42.28 50.35
C THR A 183 -58.39 43.54 49.74
N THR A 184 -58.42 44.66 50.46
CA THR A 184 -57.75 45.88 50.00
C THR A 184 -56.24 45.64 49.80
N GLY A 185 -55.73 45.98 48.61
CA GLY A 185 -54.33 45.76 48.22
C GLY A 185 -54.06 44.42 47.53
N GLN A 186 -55.03 43.50 47.50
CA GLN A 186 -54.91 42.22 46.83
C GLN A 186 -54.80 42.38 45.31
N LEU A 187 -53.90 41.60 44.72
CA LEU A 187 -53.69 41.50 43.28
C LEU A 187 -54.45 40.29 42.74
N LEU A 188 -55.14 40.49 41.62
CA LEU A 188 -55.90 39.47 40.90
C LEU A 188 -55.49 39.46 39.45
N ILE A 189 -55.54 38.29 38.83
CA ILE A 189 -55.23 38.11 37.41
C ILE A 189 -56.51 37.77 36.66
N VAL A 190 -56.88 38.62 35.71
CA VAL A 190 -57.98 38.36 34.79
C VAL A 190 -57.40 37.72 33.54
N ARG A 191 -57.72 36.44 33.32
CA ARG A 191 -57.15 35.64 32.23
C ARG A 191 -57.94 35.84 30.95
N GLY A 192 -57.21 36.05 29.85
CA GLY A 192 -57.79 36.21 28.53
C GLY A 192 -58.47 34.95 27.99
N THR A 193 -58.20 33.76 28.54
CA THR A 193 -58.91 32.50 28.22
C THR A 193 -60.36 32.50 28.70
N GLU A 194 -60.65 33.24 29.77
CA GLU A 194 -61.96 33.28 30.43
C GLU A 194 -62.72 34.54 29.98
N VAL A 195 -62.01 35.67 29.84
CA VAL A 195 -62.59 36.97 29.55
C VAL A 195 -61.97 37.56 28.28
N SER A 196 -62.81 37.89 27.30
CA SER A 196 -62.38 38.51 26.04
C SER A 196 -62.33 40.05 26.10
N PHE A 197 -63.15 40.64 26.96
CA PHE A 197 -63.25 42.08 27.15
C PHE A 197 -63.59 42.39 28.61
N TYR A 198 -62.82 43.28 29.21
CA TYR A 198 -62.92 43.61 30.63
C TYR A 198 -62.92 45.13 30.87
N ILE A 199 -63.95 45.61 31.56
CA ILE A 199 -63.97 46.95 32.16
C ILE A 199 -64.00 46.79 33.68
N PRO A 200 -63.03 47.37 34.42
CA PRO A 200 -62.96 47.21 35.87
C PRO A 200 -64.15 47.88 36.55
N PRO A 201 -64.83 47.19 37.49
CA PRO A 201 -65.87 47.84 38.30
C PRO A 201 -65.24 48.87 39.24
N THR A 202 -66.09 49.73 39.82
CA THR A 202 -65.64 50.67 40.85
C THR A 202 -65.08 49.91 42.06
N GLY A 203 -63.94 50.34 42.61
CA GLY A 203 -63.22 49.64 43.69
C GLY A 203 -62.00 48.84 43.20
N ILE A 204 -61.86 48.70 41.89
CA ILE A 204 -60.83 47.91 41.23
C ILE A 204 -60.08 48.78 40.20
N GLU A 205 -58.74 48.71 40.21
CA GLU A 205 -57.89 49.39 39.24
C GLU A 205 -57.02 48.39 38.45
N VAL A 206 -56.82 48.67 37.16
CA VAL A 206 -55.93 47.87 36.30
C VAL A 206 -54.52 48.42 36.41
N VAL A 207 -53.59 47.61 36.91
CA VAL A 207 -52.21 48.01 37.14
C VAL A 207 -51.44 47.97 35.82
N ALA A 208 -50.93 49.11 35.39
CA ALA A 208 -50.05 49.18 34.22
C ALA A 208 -48.72 48.47 34.50
N ASP A 209 -48.18 47.82 33.48
CA ASP A 209 -46.80 47.31 33.43
C ASP A 209 -45.78 48.47 33.44
N PRO A 210 -44.48 48.29 33.75
CA PRO A 210 -43.49 49.36 33.69
C PRO A 210 -43.36 50.03 32.32
N SER A 211 -43.84 49.37 31.26
CA SER A 211 -43.96 49.89 29.89
C SER A 211 -45.17 50.82 29.67
N GLY A 212 -46.04 50.98 30.67
CA GLY A 212 -47.28 51.76 30.58
C GLY A 212 -48.48 51.01 29.96
N SER A 213 -48.31 49.74 29.55
CA SER A 213 -49.40 48.92 29.01
C SER A 213 -50.19 48.22 30.11
N HIS A 214 -51.52 48.21 29.99
CA HIS A 214 -52.41 47.52 30.93
C HIS A 214 -52.54 46.01 30.63
N VAL A 215 -52.34 45.61 29.36
CA VAL A 215 -52.49 44.23 28.90
C VAL A 215 -51.12 43.54 28.92
N ARG A 216 -51.02 42.47 29.70
CA ARG A 216 -49.80 41.65 29.80
C ARG A 216 -49.91 40.42 28.93
N SER A 217 -48.78 39.95 28.41
CA SER A 217 -48.72 38.74 27.59
C SER A 217 -48.33 37.53 28.43
N ALA A 218 -49.16 36.50 28.41
CA ALA A 218 -48.90 35.19 28.98
C ALA A 218 -47.89 34.42 28.11
N VAL A 219 -47.27 33.40 28.68
CA VAL A 219 -46.32 32.54 27.96
C VAL A 219 -47.06 31.34 27.39
N THR A 220 -47.14 31.25 26.06
CA THR A 220 -47.67 30.05 25.38
C THR A 220 -46.56 29.03 25.20
N LEU A 221 -46.64 27.89 25.85
CA LEU A 221 -45.67 26.81 25.68
C LEU A 221 -46.13 25.85 24.60
N GLU A 222 -45.23 25.54 23.67
CA GLU A 222 -45.39 24.46 22.69
C GLU A 222 -44.93 23.12 23.28
N ARG A 223 -45.02 22.03 22.50
CA ARG A 223 -44.47 20.74 22.92
C ARG A 223 -42.95 20.86 23.09
N LEU A 224 -42.39 20.17 24.09
CA LEU A 224 -40.96 20.25 24.47
C LEU A 224 -40.51 21.61 25.02
N GLU A 225 -41.44 22.54 25.30
CA GLU A 225 -41.11 23.80 25.97
C GLU A 225 -41.53 23.77 27.44
N TYR A 226 -40.82 24.54 28.26
CA TYR A 226 -41.16 24.81 29.64
C TYR A 226 -40.85 26.26 30.00
N CYS A 227 -41.50 26.79 31.04
CA CYS A 227 -41.13 28.06 31.66
C CYS A 227 -40.93 27.90 33.16
N ILE A 228 -40.24 28.87 33.75
CA ILE A 228 -39.97 28.92 35.18
C ILE A 228 -40.63 30.17 35.73
N LEU A 229 -41.53 29.98 36.69
CA LEU A 229 -42.14 31.05 37.48
C LEU A 229 -41.41 31.11 38.82
N LEU A 230 -41.09 32.33 39.26
CA LEU A 230 -40.48 32.61 40.56
C LEU A 230 -41.47 33.42 41.38
N ASP A 231 -41.86 32.87 42.52
CA ASP A 231 -42.70 33.55 43.51
C ASP A 231 -41.85 34.36 44.50
N GLU A 232 -42.47 35.31 45.20
CA GLU A 232 -41.80 36.19 46.17
C GLU A 232 -41.19 35.42 47.35
N ASN A 233 -41.73 34.24 47.68
CA ASN A 233 -41.19 33.34 48.69
C ASN A 233 -39.92 32.57 48.24
N GLY A 234 -39.47 32.77 47.00
CA GLY A 234 -38.31 32.10 46.41
C GLY A 234 -38.61 30.71 45.81
N SER A 235 -39.85 30.24 45.87
CA SER A 235 -40.27 28.98 45.26
C SER A 235 -40.31 29.11 43.75
N LYS A 236 -39.79 28.09 43.07
CA LYS A 236 -39.79 28.02 41.60
C LYS A 236 -40.79 26.99 41.13
N ARG A 237 -41.70 27.39 40.25
CA ARG A 237 -42.67 26.51 39.62
C ARG A 237 -42.29 26.30 38.16
N PHE A 238 -42.14 25.03 37.78
CA PHE A 238 -41.80 24.61 36.42
C PHE A 238 -43.06 24.10 35.74
N ILE A 239 -43.44 24.71 34.62
CA ILE A 239 -44.63 24.31 33.86
C ILE A 239 -44.20 23.83 32.48
N GLN A 240 -44.68 22.66 32.10
CA GLN A 240 -44.37 22.00 30.82
C GLN A 240 -45.50 22.25 29.83
N GLY A 241 -45.15 22.45 28.55
CA GLY A 241 -46.12 22.61 27.46
C GLY A 241 -46.69 21.27 26.96
N PRO A 242 -47.75 21.29 26.13
CA PRO A 242 -48.40 22.47 25.56
C PRO A 242 -49.39 23.11 26.55
N ALA A 243 -49.17 24.37 26.91
CA ALA A 243 -50.01 25.08 27.87
C ALA A 243 -49.90 26.60 27.70
N VAL A 244 -51.00 27.33 27.94
CA VAL A 244 -50.93 28.80 28.11
C VAL A 244 -50.71 29.08 29.58
N VAL A 245 -49.53 29.58 29.91
CA VAL A 245 -49.10 29.79 31.29
C VAL A 245 -49.36 31.22 31.72
N PHE A 246 -50.24 31.37 32.69
CA PHE A 246 -50.48 32.60 33.42
C PHE A 246 -49.72 32.56 34.75
N PRO A 247 -48.96 33.60 35.11
CA PRO A 247 -48.37 33.69 36.43
C PRO A 247 -49.48 33.84 37.48
N GLU A 248 -49.20 33.50 38.73
CA GLU A 248 -49.98 33.95 39.89
C GLU A 248 -49.69 35.43 40.19
N PRO A 249 -50.54 36.12 40.98
CA PRO A 249 -50.40 37.57 41.18
C PRO A 249 -49.04 38.02 41.74
N THR A 250 -48.34 37.15 42.47
CA THR A 250 -47.00 37.38 43.06
C THR A 250 -45.88 36.73 42.26
N GLU A 251 -46.19 35.92 41.25
CA GLU A 251 -45.19 35.23 40.45
C GLU A 251 -44.68 36.09 39.30
N THR A 252 -43.39 35.92 39.00
CA THR A 252 -42.74 36.54 37.86
C THR A 252 -42.08 35.47 36.98
N PHE A 253 -42.04 35.71 35.67
CA PHE A 253 -41.32 34.83 34.76
C PHE A 253 -39.82 35.01 34.93
N VAL A 254 -39.09 33.91 35.09
CA VAL A 254 -37.63 33.93 35.08
C VAL A 254 -37.16 34.11 33.64
N GLU A 255 -36.45 35.21 33.39
CA GLU A 255 -35.84 35.51 32.10
C GLU A 255 -34.39 35.05 32.08
N ARG A 256 -34.01 34.25 31.08
CA ARG A 256 -32.59 33.97 30.76
C ARG A 256 -32.35 34.37 29.32
N ALA A 257 -31.31 35.17 29.07
CA ALA A 257 -31.00 35.71 27.74
C ALA A 257 -32.21 36.39 27.05
N ALA A 258 -33.03 37.13 27.82
CA ALA A 258 -34.27 37.78 27.37
C ALA A 258 -35.36 36.82 26.84
N GLN A 259 -35.25 35.52 27.13
CA GLN A 259 -36.26 34.50 26.80
C GLN A 259 -36.98 34.02 28.07
N ARG A 260 -38.30 33.85 27.97
CA ARG A 260 -39.19 33.32 29.04
C ARG A 260 -39.61 31.87 28.81
N LYS A 261 -39.30 31.32 27.62
CA LYS A 261 -39.56 29.96 27.20
C LYS A 261 -38.24 29.24 27.05
N PHE A 262 -38.16 28.01 27.53
CA PHE A 262 -36.99 27.16 27.47
C PHE A 262 -37.37 25.84 26.84
N ARG A 263 -36.45 25.24 26.08
CA ARG A 263 -36.66 23.89 25.54
C ARG A 263 -36.18 22.84 26.52
N ALA A 264 -36.90 21.73 26.60
CA ALA A 264 -36.50 20.55 27.34
C ALA A 264 -35.12 20.06 26.87
N ILE A 265 -34.38 19.43 27.78
CA ILE A 265 -33.06 18.90 27.47
C ILE A 265 -33.25 17.57 26.75
N GLU A 266 -32.91 17.55 25.47
CA GLU A 266 -32.93 16.34 24.64
C GLU A 266 -31.63 15.55 24.88
N LEU A 267 -31.78 14.33 25.38
CA LEU A 267 -30.71 13.37 25.64
C LEU A 267 -30.77 12.25 24.59
N ASN A 268 -29.65 12.02 23.93
CA ASN A 268 -29.41 10.84 23.11
C ASN A 268 -28.89 9.67 23.97
N GLU A 269 -28.95 8.45 23.45
CA GLU A 269 -28.40 7.25 24.13
C GLU A 269 -26.92 7.39 24.54
N ILE A 270 -26.18 8.22 23.82
CA ILE A 270 -24.76 8.52 24.03
C ILE A 270 -24.53 9.79 24.88
N SER A 271 -25.54 10.27 25.58
CA SER A 271 -25.43 11.45 26.43
C SER A 271 -26.10 11.23 27.79
N GLY A 272 -25.63 11.96 28.78
CA GLY A 272 -26.19 11.92 30.13
C GLY A 272 -26.13 13.28 30.82
N LEU A 273 -26.98 13.44 31.81
CA LEU A 273 -27.12 14.64 32.60
C LEU A 273 -26.76 14.33 34.05
N TYR A 274 -25.86 15.14 34.61
CA TYR A 274 -25.44 14.97 35.99
C TYR A 274 -26.20 15.93 36.92
N ILE A 275 -26.91 15.37 37.89
CA ILE A 275 -27.91 16.07 38.69
C ILE A 275 -27.68 15.78 40.17
N LYS A 276 -27.85 16.80 41.01
CA LYS A 276 -27.93 16.68 42.45
C LYS A 276 -29.34 17.00 42.93
N VAL A 277 -29.88 16.15 43.78
CA VAL A 277 -31.19 16.34 44.40
C VAL A 277 -31.06 17.36 45.53
N ILE A 278 -31.82 18.45 45.48
CA ILE A 278 -31.79 19.54 46.49
C ILE A 278 -32.96 19.47 47.48
N ALA A 279 -34.03 18.76 47.13
CA ALA A 279 -35.19 18.55 47.98
C ALA A 279 -35.69 17.10 47.85
N PRO A 280 -36.18 16.47 48.95
CA PRO A 280 -36.65 15.10 48.88
C PRO A 280 -37.92 15.00 48.03
N TYR A 281 -37.99 13.96 47.20
CA TYR A 281 -39.16 13.66 46.38
C TYR A 281 -39.25 12.16 46.08
N THR A 282 -40.44 11.71 45.69
CA THR A 282 -40.65 10.35 45.19
C THR A 282 -40.71 10.38 43.68
N ASP A 283 -39.83 9.63 43.03
CA ASP A 283 -39.73 9.59 41.58
C ASP A 283 -40.90 8.83 40.94
N GLU A 284 -41.09 8.95 39.62
CA GLU A 284 -42.17 8.27 38.87
C GLU A 284 -42.08 6.73 38.99
N ARG A 285 -40.88 6.22 39.27
CA ARG A 285 -40.59 4.80 39.51
C ARG A 285 -40.83 4.35 40.96
N GLY A 286 -41.37 5.23 41.81
CA GLY A 286 -41.64 4.95 43.23
C GLY A 286 -40.40 4.95 44.13
N VAL A 287 -39.27 5.46 43.64
CA VAL A 287 -38.02 5.54 44.42
C VAL A 287 -38.00 6.84 45.20
N GLU A 288 -37.87 6.76 46.52
CA GLU A 288 -37.65 7.94 47.37
C GLU A 288 -36.22 8.45 47.18
N ARG A 289 -36.08 9.75 46.89
CA ARG A 289 -34.80 10.44 46.76
C ARG A 289 -34.61 11.39 47.93
N ALA A 290 -33.45 11.35 48.55
CA ALA A 290 -33.08 12.26 49.63
C ALA A 290 -32.36 13.50 49.07
N ALA A 291 -32.42 14.60 49.82
CA ALA A 291 -31.60 15.77 49.50
C ALA A 291 -30.11 15.42 49.65
N GLY A 292 -29.33 15.72 48.62
CA GLY A 292 -27.91 15.39 48.51
C GLY A 292 -27.60 14.23 47.56
N ASP A 293 -28.60 13.43 47.16
CA ASP A 293 -28.41 12.31 46.24
C ASP A 293 -27.90 12.80 44.87
N GLU A 294 -26.92 12.07 44.33
CA GLU A 294 -26.30 12.36 43.03
C GLU A 294 -26.79 11.35 41.99
N LEU A 295 -27.41 11.87 40.93
CA LEU A 295 -28.05 11.13 39.86
C LEU A 295 -27.36 11.41 38.54
N PHE A 296 -27.13 10.36 37.76
CA PHE A 296 -26.69 10.48 36.36
C PHE A 296 -27.78 9.89 35.47
N ILE A 297 -28.55 10.76 34.83
CA ILE A 297 -29.67 10.36 33.96
C ILE A 297 -29.13 10.23 32.55
N THR A 298 -29.17 9.04 31.97
CA THR A 298 -28.71 8.81 30.60
C THR A 298 -29.87 8.89 29.62
N GLY A 299 -29.59 9.13 28.32
CA GLY A 299 -30.63 9.09 27.30
C GLY A 299 -31.29 7.72 27.12
N ARG A 300 -30.69 6.64 27.66
CA ARG A 300 -31.34 5.31 27.76
C ARG A 300 -32.42 5.28 28.83
N ASP A 301 -32.26 6.04 29.90
CA ASP A 301 -33.25 6.16 30.96
C ASP A 301 -34.40 7.07 30.56
N GLN A 302 -34.05 8.24 29.99
CA GLN A 302 -34.98 9.28 29.61
C GLN A 302 -34.40 10.13 28.48
N MET A 303 -35.04 10.10 27.31
CA MET A 303 -34.59 10.89 26.14
C MET A 303 -34.94 12.38 26.23
N ILE A 304 -35.99 12.74 26.97
CA ILE A 304 -36.42 14.13 27.12
C ILE A 304 -36.50 14.41 28.61
N TYR A 305 -35.59 15.26 29.09
CA TYR A 305 -35.54 15.65 30.48
C TYR A 305 -36.06 17.07 30.68
N TYR A 306 -37.07 17.20 31.55
CA TYR A 306 -37.58 18.48 32.01
C TYR A 306 -36.96 18.83 33.37
N PRO A 307 -36.34 20.00 33.51
CA PRO A 307 -35.83 20.44 34.81
C PRO A 307 -36.93 20.51 35.87
N ARG A 308 -36.62 19.96 37.03
CA ARG A 308 -37.52 19.86 38.19
C ARG A 308 -37.09 20.83 39.29
N PRO A 309 -38.02 21.29 40.15
CA PRO A 309 -37.69 22.13 41.30
C PRO A 309 -36.78 21.43 42.31
N GLU A 310 -36.82 20.10 42.37
CA GLU A 310 -36.00 19.31 43.30
C GLU A 310 -34.60 18.99 42.76
N HIS A 311 -34.29 19.38 41.52
CA HIS A 311 -33.06 19.01 40.82
C HIS A 311 -32.15 20.22 40.54
N ALA A 312 -30.87 20.07 40.86
CA ALA A 312 -29.82 20.99 40.45
C ALA A 312 -28.86 20.30 39.46
N ILE A 313 -28.77 20.80 38.23
CA ILE A 313 -27.84 20.28 37.22
C ILE A 313 -26.42 20.73 37.58
N ILE A 314 -25.51 19.77 37.71
CA ILE A 314 -24.08 20.04 37.94
C ILE A 314 -23.43 20.26 36.57
N LYS A 315 -22.74 21.40 36.41
CA LYS A 315 -22.01 21.74 35.19
C LYS A 315 -20.52 21.51 35.39
N TYR A 316 -19.87 20.93 34.39
CA TYR A 316 -18.41 20.86 34.32
C TYR A 316 -17.95 21.80 33.20
N GLY A 317 -17.36 22.94 33.58
CA GLY A 317 -17.05 24.03 32.65
C GLY A 317 -18.33 24.67 32.09
N GLU A 318 -18.40 24.83 30.77
CA GLU A 318 -19.56 25.42 30.08
C GLU A 318 -20.63 24.39 29.66
N GLN A 319 -20.36 23.10 29.85
CA GLN A 319 -21.23 22.01 29.35
C GLN A 319 -22.15 21.48 30.45
N GLU A 320 -23.45 21.45 30.15
CA GLU A 320 -24.49 20.88 31.01
C GLU A 320 -24.72 19.39 30.72
N VAL A 321 -24.47 18.95 29.48
CA VAL A 321 -24.70 17.58 29.01
C VAL A 321 -23.37 16.88 28.81
N HIS A 322 -23.22 15.70 29.40
CA HIS A 322 -22.07 14.82 29.20
C HIS A 322 -22.29 13.99 27.95
N TYR A 323 -21.32 13.98 27.05
CA TYR A 323 -21.36 13.17 25.84
C TYR A 323 -20.39 11.98 25.96
N ALA A 324 -20.78 10.86 25.35
CA ALA A 324 -19.94 9.69 25.25
C ALA A 324 -18.76 9.96 24.32
N VAL A 325 -17.61 9.41 24.67
CA VAL A 325 -16.41 9.44 23.84
C VAL A 325 -16.45 8.22 22.92
N ALA A 326 -16.28 8.46 21.61
CA ALA A 326 -16.15 7.38 20.64
C ALA A 326 -14.78 6.72 20.78
N ILE A 327 -14.77 5.40 20.93
CA ILE A 327 -13.56 4.57 20.93
C ILE A 327 -13.63 3.67 19.69
N PRO A 328 -12.85 3.95 18.63
CA PRO A 328 -12.72 3.11 17.45
C PRO A 328 -12.17 1.70 17.74
N ALA A 329 -12.33 0.78 16.79
CA ALA A 329 -11.73 -0.55 16.88
C ALA A 329 -10.20 -0.44 16.86
N GLY A 330 -9.52 -1.12 17.79
CA GLY A 330 -8.07 -1.08 17.95
C GLY A 330 -7.56 0.04 18.86
N GLU A 331 -8.42 0.95 19.30
CA GLU A 331 -8.11 1.97 20.31
C GLU A 331 -8.69 1.60 21.68
N GLY A 332 -8.23 2.29 22.73
CA GLY A 332 -8.77 2.15 24.07
C GLY A 332 -8.65 3.43 24.88
N ARG A 333 -9.37 3.50 26.00
CA ARG A 333 -9.33 4.61 26.96
C ARG A 333 -9.14 4.07 28.37
N TYR A 334 -8.32 4.74 29.17
CA TYR A 334 -8.18 4.41 30.59
C TYR A 334 -9.30 5.10 31.37
N VAL A 335 -10.00 4.32 32.20
CA VAL A 335 -11.08 4.81 33.06
C VAL A 335 -10.67 4.51 34.51
N LEU A 336 -10.56 5.57 35.31
CA LEU A 336 -10.35 5.47 36.75
C LEU A 336 -11.70 5.44 37.45
N ASP A 337 -11.92 4.42 38.27
CA ASP A 337 -12.99 4.40 39.25
C ASP A 337 -12.54 5.20 40.50
N ARG A 338 -13.23 6.30 40.78
CA ARG A 338 -13.00 7.22 41.91
C ARG A 338 -13.23 6.54 43.27
N ILE A 339 -14.05 5.49 43.33
CA ILE A 339 -14.37 4.81 44.58
C ILE A 339 -13.33 3.74 44.88
N SER A 340 -13.02 2.87 43.92
CA SER A 340 -12.07 1.77 44.11
C SER A 340 -10.61 2.17 43.88
N GLY A 341 -10.35 3.25 43.13
CA GLY A 341 -9.01 3.66 42.69
C GLY A 341 -8.44 2.81 41.54
N GLU A 342 -9.22 1.84 41.03
CA GLU A 342 -8.80 0.94 39.96
C GLU A 342 -8.85 1.66 38.60
N ILE A 343 -7.79 1.54 37.80
CA ILE A 343 -7.74 2.05 36.43
C ILE A 343 -7.92 0.88 35.48
N ARG A 344 -8.99 0.93 34.66
CA ARG A 344 -9.32 -0.10 33.68
C ARG A 344 -9.11 0.39 32.26
N LEU A 345 -8.66 -0.49 31.38
CA LEU A 345 -8.63 -0.25 29.95
C LEU A 345 -9.96 -0.64 29.28
N HIS A 346 -10.70 0.36 28.81
CA HIS A 346 -11.87 0.14 27.95
C HIS A 346 -11.44 0.09 26.48
N ARG A 347 -11.58 -1.08 25.85
CA ARG A 347 -11.21 -1.33 24.45
C ARG A 347 -12.41 -1.08 23.52
N GLY A 348 -12.17 -0.47 22.36
CA GLY A 348 -13.21 -0.26 21.34
C GLY A 348 -13.51 -1.52 20.51
N PRO A 349 -14.52 -1.47 19.61
CA PRO A 349 -15.35 -0.31 19.30
C PRO A 349 -16.48 -0.07 20.34
N ALA A 350 -16.54 1.13 20.92
CA ALA A 350 -17.58 1.48 21.90
C ALA A 350 -17.84 3.00 21.99
N MET A 351 -19.07 3.39 22.31
CA MET A 351 -19.41 4.75 22.75
C MET A 351 -19.38 4.78 24.28
N LEU A 352 -18.26 5.22 24.85
CA LEU A 352 -18.04 5.20 26.30
C LEU A 352 -18.60 6.47 26.94
N LEU A 353 -19.68 6.33 27.72
CA LEU A 353 -20.23 7.39 28.56
C LEU A 353 -19.80 7.14 30.01
N PRO A 354 -18.71 7.75 30.51
CA PRO A 354 -18.28 7.57 31.89
C PRO A 354 -19.30 8.19 32.84
N ASP A 355 -19.69 7.46 33.90
CA ASP A 355 -20.55 8.01 34.95
C ASP A 355 -19.74 9.01 35.80
N PRO A 356 -20.02 10.32 35.76
CA PRO A 356 -19.21 11.32 36.46
C PRO A 356 -19.16 11.13 37.99
N ARG A 357 -20.09 10.34 38.56
CA ARG A 357 -20.09 10.01 39.99
C ARG A 357 -18.97 9.04 40.37
N ARG A 358 -18.60 8.15 39.45
CA ARG A 358 -17.69 7.03 39.74
C ARG A 358 -16.49 6.99 38.81
N GLU A 359 -16.64 7.38 37.56
CA GLU A 359 -15.66 7.13 36.52
C GLU A 359 -15.11 8.44 35.94
N VAL A 360 -13.80 8.45 35.69
CA VAL A 360 -13.11 9.55 34.99
C VAL A 360 -12.16 8.97 33.97
N ILE A 361 -12.12 9.57 32.78
CA ILE A 361 -11.14 9.22 31.76
C ILE A 361 -9.78 9.78 32.16
N VAL A 362 -8.78 8.91 32.25
CA VAL A 362 -7.41 9.27 32.62
C VAL A 362 -6.51 9.20 31.38
N ARG A 363 -5.57 10.14 31.32
CA ARG A 363 -4.49 10.12 30.33
C ARG A 363 -3.22 9.62 30.98
N ARG A 364 -2.57 8.63 30.36
CA ARG A 364 -1.31 8.07 30.85
C ARG A 364 -0.14 8.89 30.32
N ILE A 365 0.59 9.53 31.23
CA ILE A 365 1.83 10.25 30.91
C ILE A 365 2.99 9.24 31.04
N LEU A 366 3.86 9.22 30.04
CA LEU A 366 5.05 8.38 30.03
C LEU A 366 6.29 9.24 30.31
N ASP A 367 7.36 8.65 30.80
CA ASP A 367 8.67 9.32 30.87
C ASP A 367 9.36 9.30 29.49
N ALA A 368 10.34 10.20 29.30
CA ALA A 368 11.01 10.35 28.01
C ALA A 368 11.78 9.09 27.59
N GLU A 369 12.33 8.32 28.54
CA GLU A 369 13.03 7.07 28.25
C GLU A 369 12.05 5.99 27.80
N THR A 370 10.92 5.83 28.49
CA THR A 370 9.87 4.88 28.11
C THR A 370 9.25 5.23 26.75
N CYS A 371 9.04 6.51 26.45
CA CYS A 371 8.61 6.95 25.11
C CYS A 371 9.61 6.54 24.03
N ALA A 372 10.91 6.78 24.25
CA ALA A 372 11.96 6.42 23.29
C ALA A 372 12.10 4.90 23.14
N LEU A 373 11.82 4.14 24.20
CA LEU A 373 11.83 2.67 24.18
C LEU A 373 10.66 2.07 23.40
N LEU A 374 9.44 2.58 23.63
CA LEU A 374 8.21 2.12 22.97
C LEU A 374 8.17 2.50 21.50
N PHE A 375 8.57 3.74 21.18
CA PHE A 375 8.48 4.34 19.86
C PHE A 375 9.83 4.92 19.44
N PRO A 376 10.80 4.04 19.08
CA PRO A 376 12.11 4.49 18.64
C PRO A 376 11.99 5.42 17.42
N ASP A 377 12.82 6.47 17.40
CA ASP A 377 12.93 7.47 16.32
C ASP A 377 11.64 8.26 15.98
N ASN A 378 10.67 8.33 16.91
CA ASN A 378 9.41 9.07 16.70
C ASN A 378 9.33 10.37 17.54
N PRO A 379 9.71 11.54 16.98
CA PRO A 379 9.70 12.81 17.73
C PRO A 379 8.30 13.31 18.07
N ALA A 380 7.28 12.99 17.25
CA ALA A 380 5.92 13.46 17.47
C ALA A 380 5.30 12.91 18.77
N VAL A 381 5.64 11.66 19.14
CA VAL A 381 5.18 11.05 20.39
C VAL A 381 5.81 11.75 21.60
N LEU A 382 7.11 12.08 21.51
CA LEU A 382 7.81 12.80 22.58
C LEU A 382 7.24 14.21 22.80
N GLU A 383 6.97 14.94 21.73
CA GLU A 383 6.36 16.28 21.80
C GLU A 383 4.94 16.22 22.37
N HIS A 384 4.12 15.27 21.91
CA HIS A 384 2.76 15.08 22.44
C HIS A 384 2.78 14.75 23.94
N ASN A 385 3.64 13.84 24.37
CA ASN A 385 3.75 13.46 25.77
C ASN A 385 4.29 14.60 26.64
N ARG A 386 5.20 15.44 26.13
CA ARG A 386 5.62 16.69 26.80
C ARG A 386 4.46 17.69 26.94
N ALA A 387 3.62 17.84 25.91
CA ALA A 387 2.43 18.69 25.97
C ALA A 387 1.41 18.18 26.99
N LEU A 388 1.21 16.86 27.08
CA LEU A 388 0.37 16.23 28.11
C LEU A 388 0.91 16.46 29.52
N ALA A 389 2.23 16.35 29.72
CA ALA A 389 2.86 16.62 31.01
C ALA A 389 2.71 18.09 31.43
N ALA A 390 2.81 19.03 30.48
CA ALA A 390 2.59 20.45 30.74
C ALA A 390 1.13 20.75 31.17
N LEU A 391 0.15 20.13 30.51
CA LEU A 391 -1.28 20.25 30.86
C LEU A 391 -1.60 19.69 32.26
N GLY A 392 -0.89 18.63 32.69
CA GLY A 392 -1.06 18.04 34.01
C GLY A 392 -0.45 18.86 35.16
N GLY A 393 0.52 19.74 34.87
CA GLY A 393 1.17 20.59 35.87
C GLY A 393 0.34 21.80 36.33
N ASP A 394 -0.61 22.25 35.50
CA ASP A 394 -1.46 23.43 35.79
C ASP A 394 -2.78 23.06 36.51
N GLN A 395 -3.05 21.77 36.76
CA GLN A 395 -4.31 21.27 37.35
C GLN A 395 -4.17 20.74 38.79
N GLU A 396 -3.37 21.38 39.64
CA GLU A 396 -3.47 21.13 41.09
C GLU A 396 -4.73 21.81 41.67
N CYS A 397 -5.73 20.97 41.99
CA CYS A 397 -6.80 21.18 42.98
C CYS A 397 -7.53 22.54 43.01
N GLU A 398 -8.64 22.68 42.26
CA GLU A 398 -9.70 23.63 42.61
C GLU A 398 -10.41 23.19 43.90
N ALA A 399 -9.86 23.60 45.04
CA ALA A 399 -10.54 23.61 46.33
C ALA A 399 -10.84 25.07 46.72
N ALA A 400 -12.13 25.46 46.57
CA ALA A 400 -12.82 26.64 47.11
C ALA A 400 -12.22 28.07 46.87
N PRO A 401 -13.05 29.10 46.65
CA PRO A 401 -12.57 30.40 46.21
C PRO A 401 -12.00 31.21 47.37
N ALA A 402 -10.76 31.67 47.23
CA ALA A 402 -10.22 32.77 48.02
C ALA A 402 -9.95 33.97 47.11
N ALA A 403 -10.35 35.13 47.60
CA ALA A 403 -10.46 36.39 46.90
C ALA A 403 -9.15 36.90 46.26
N GLU A 404 -9.36 37.61 45.14
CA GLU A 404 -8.53 38.66 44.52
C GLU A 404 -7.01 38.45 44.43
N ARG A 405 -6.51 38.49 43.18
CA ARG A 405 -5.54 39.51 42.75
C ARG A 405 -5.35 39.51 41.23
N VAL A 406 -5.70 40.65 40.63
CA VAL A 406 -5.25 41.07 39.29
C VAL A 406 -3.75 41.42 39.38
N PRO A 407 -2.96 41.13 38.33
CA PRO A 407 -2.34 42.25 37.62
C PRO A 407 -2.44 42.14 36.10
N LYS A 408 -2.60 43.32 35.49
CA LYS A 408 -2.58 43.59 34.05
C LYS A 408 -1.18 43.47 33.46
N ARG A 409 -1.17 43.25 32.13
CA ARG A 409 -0.17 43.59 31.06
C ARG A 409 0.34 42.31 30.38
N THR A 410 0.40 42.18 29.05
CA THR A 410 0.40 43.15 27.94
C THR A 410 0.10 42.36 26.66
N GLY A 411 -0.65 42.95 25.73
CA GLY A 411 -1.09 42.25 24.51
C GLY A 411 -0.01 42.07 23.46
N VAL A 412 -0.28 41.12 22.55
CA VAL A 412 0.06 41.24 21.12
C VAL A 412 -1.12 40.67 20.32
N ASN A 413 -1.71 41.54 19.50
CA ASN A 413 -2.70 41.21 18.47
C ASN A 413 -2.09 40.28 17.41
N LEU A 414 -2.80 39.23 17.01
CA LEU A 414 -2.77 38.77 15.62
C LEU A 414 -4.18 38.46 15.13
N LEU A 415 -4.46 39.02 13.96
CA LEU A 415 -5.74 39.19 13.29
C LEU A 415 -6.44 37.87 12.93
N GLY A 416 -7.77 37.89 13.09
CA GLY A 416 -8.70 37.00 12.42
C GLY A 416 -10.10 37.62 12.40
N LYS A 417 -10.29 38.69 11.61
CA LYS A 417 -11.62 39.27 11.35
C LYS A 417 -12.54 38.18 10.79
N ARG A 418 -13.57 37.79 11.54
CA ARG A 418 -14.77 37.20 10.96
C ARG A 418 -15.95 38.06 11.39
N ALA A 419 -16.48 38.80 10.42
CA ALA A 419 -17.72 39.54 10.57
C ALA A 419 -18.86 38.55 10.79
N GLU A 420 -19.62 38.73 11.86
CA GLU A 420 -20.93 38.10 11.98
C GLU A 420 -21.91 38.84 11.07
N PRO A 421 -22.64 38.15 10.18
CA PRO A 421 -23.85 38.71 9.62
C PRO A 421 -24.91 38.72 10.72
N ARG A 422 -25.33 39.93 11.11
CA ARG A 422 -26.60 40.16 11.79
C ARG A 422 -27.73 39.82 10.82
N ASP A 423 -28.12 38.56 10.76
CA ASP A 423 -29.38 38.17 10.15
C ASP A 423 -30.50 38.37 11.17
N GLY A 424 -31.21 39.49 11.03
CA GLY A 424 -32.56 39.65 11.55
C GLY A 424 -33.50 38.70 10.82
N ALA A 425 -33.66 37.49 11.35
CA ALA A 425 -34.68 36.56 10.88
C ALA A 425 -36.03 36.95 11.49
N ALA A 426 -36.94 37.40 10.62
CA ALA A 426 -38.35 37.51 10.92
C ALA A 426 -38.88 36.18 11.45
N ALA A 427 -39.61 36.24 12.57
CA ALA A 427 -40.29 35.11 13.18
C ALA A 427 -41.27 34.47 12.18
N PHE A 428 -40.93 33.27 11.71
CA PHE A 428 -41.84 32.41 10.97
C PHE A 428 -42.42 31.38 11.94
N ALA A 429 -43.73 31.44 12.16
CA ALA A 429 -44.48 30.54 13.02
C ALA A 429 -44.97 29.33 12.21
N GLY A 430 -44.43 28.14 12.49
CA GLY A 430 -44.86 26.87 11.91
C GLY A 430 -43.80 25.78 12.07
N ASP A 431 -44.24 24.58 12.45
CA ASP A 431 -43.45 23.36 12.68
C ASP A 431 -42.98 22.74 11.34
N GLY A 432 -42.20 23.52 10.57
CA GLY A 432 -41.75 23.20 9.22
C GLY A 432 -40.25 23.00 9.15
N PHE A 433 -39.81 21.85 8.62
CA PHE A 433 -38.40 21.58 8.33
C PHE A 433 -37.87 22.58 7.30
N VAL A 434 -37.10 23.56 7.77
CA VAL A 434 -36.33 24.47 6.91
C VAL A 434 -35.21 23.68 6.24
N ARG A 435 -35.46 23.15 5.03
CA ARG A 435 -34.39 22.71 4.14
C ARG A 435 -33.69 23.97 3.62
N ARG A 436 -32.58 24.32 4.27
CA ARG A 436 -31.65 25.36 3.77
C ARG A 436 -31.29 25.00 2.32
N PRO A 437 -31.27 25.94 1.35
CA PRO A 437 -30.95 25.66 -0.05
C PRO A 437 -29.47 25.34 -0.31
N GLY A 438 -28.68 25.09 0.74
CA GLY A 438 -27.30 24.63 0.63
C GLY A 438 -27.22 23.13 0.86
N PHE A 439 -26.47 22.42 0.00
CA PHE A 439 -26.00 21.07 0.26
C PHE A 439 -25.31 21.07 1.63
N THR A 440 -26.00 20.59 2.66
CA THR A 440 -25.43 20.41 3.98
C THR A 440 -24.61 19.15 3.87
N ALA A 441 -23.30 19.31 3.62
CA ALA A 441 -22.38 18.18 3.64
C ALA A 441 -22.65 17.36 4.92
N PRO A 442 -22.62 16.01 4.83
CA PRO A 442 -22.81 15.19 6.01
C PRO A 442 -21.85 15.66 7.10
N ARG A 443 -22.29 15.62 8.36
CA ARG A 443 -21.44 15.96 9.50
C ARG A 443 -20.26 14.99 9.51
N THR A 444 -19.11 15.42 8.99
CA THR A 444 -17.88 14.64 9.00
C THR A 444 -17.17 14.90 10.33
N LEU A 445 -17.03 13.86 11.13
CA LEU A 445 -16.31 13.92 12.40
C LEU A 445 -14.89 13.42 12.13
N THR A 446 -13.92 14.34 12.09
CA THR A 446 -12.51 13.99 11.98
C THR A 446 -12.00 13.61 13.35
N LEU A 447 -11.66 12.34 13.55
CA LEU A 447 -11.05 11.83 14.77
C LEU A 447 -9.53 11.85 14.59
N ASP A 448 -8.82 12.75 15.27
CA ASP A 448 -7.36 12.72 15.39
C ASP A 448 -6.96 12.01 16.68
N THR A 449 -7.31 10.71 16.76
CA THR A 449 -7.17 9.89 17.97
C THR A 449 -5.84 9.13 18.03
N ARG A 450 -4.94 9.32 17.06
CA ARG A 450 -3.72 8.54 16.91
C ARG A 450 -2.84 8.48 18.17
N LEU A 451 -2.72 9.60 18.87
CA LEU A 451 -1.93 9.72 20.11
C LEU A 451 -2.81 9.92 21.35
N ASP A 452 -4.12 10.01 21.15
CA ASP A 452 -5.08 10.29 22.21
C ASP A 452 -5.76 8.98 22.62
N GLY A 453 -5.38 8.45 23.78
CA GLY A 453 -5.97 7.23 24.33
C GLY A 453 -4.98 6.33 25.07
N ALA A 454 -5.29 5.04 25.06
CA ALA A 454 -4.42 4.00 25.61
C ALA A 454 -3.19 3.81 24.74
N VAL A 455 -2.08 3.44 25.37
CA VAL A 455 -0.79 3.30 24.68
C VAL A 455 -0.83 2.00 23.88
N ALA A 456 -0.84 2.12 22.55
CA ALA A 456 -0.83 1.01 21.63
C ALA A 456 0.57 0.74 21.11
N ILE A 457 0.99 -0.53 21.10
CA ILE A 457 2.22 -0.97 20.43
C ILE A 457 1.87 -1.85 19.25
N GLU A 458 2.52 -1.62 18.12
CA GLU A 458 2.39 -2.45 16.92
C GLU A 458 3.59 -3.39 16.84
N VAL A 459 3.37 -4.68 17.08
CA VAL A 459 4.41 -5.69 16.93
C VAL A 459 4.35 -6.24 15.51
N TRP A 460 5.38 -5.97 14.70
CA TRP A 460 5.45 -6.41 13.31
C TRP A 460 5.73 -7.91 13.17
N THR A 461 5.50 -8.45 11.98
CA THR A 461 5.82 -9.84 11.64
C THR A 461 7.27 -10.18 11.95
N GLY A 462 7.50 -11.26 12.69
CA GLY A 462 8.84 -11.72 13.05
C GLY A 462 9.50 -10.95 14.20
N TYR A 463 8.78 -10.01 14.82
CA TYR A 463 9.17 -9.37 16.08
C TYR A 463 8.36 -9.92 17.25
N ALA A 464 8.95 -9.85 18.43
CA ALA A 464 8.33 -10.15 19.70
C ALA A 464 8.69 -9.06 20.71
N VAL A 465 7.79 -8.81 21.65
CA VAL A 465 7.96 -7.83 22.72
C VAL A 465 7.55 -8.48 24.04
N LEU A 466 8.30 -8.20 25.11
CA LEU A 466 7.97 -8.65 26.46
C LEU A 466 7.26 -7.54 27.24
N VAL A 467 5.98 -7.75 27.53
CA VAL A 467 5.15 -6.89 28.37
C VAL A 467 5.25 -7.38 29.80
N VAL A 468 5.48 -6.44 30.73
CA VAL A 468 5.57 -6.71 32.16
C VAL A 468 4.62 -5.77 32.90
N GLY A 469 3.68 -6.35 33.65
CA GLY A 469 2.83 -5.61 34.57
C GLY A 469 3.58 -5.28 35.86
N ARG A 470 3.24 -4.16 36.50
CA ARG A 470 3.76 -3.84 37.85
C ARG A 470 3.38 -4.90 38.90
N SER A 471 2.31 -5.66 38.63
CA SER A 471 1.89 -6.84 39.39
C SER A 471 2.82 -8.06 39.25
N GLY A 472 3.83 -8.00 38.38
CA GLY A 472 4.81 -9.07 38.14
C GLY A 472 4.41 -10.08 37.06
N GLN A 473 3.28 -9.85 36.37
CA GLN A 473 2.88 -10.66 35.22
C GLN A 473 3.81 -10.38 34.04
N ARG A 474 4.33 -11.44 33.40
CA ARG A 474 5.21 -11.36 32.23
C ARG A 474 4.52 -12.03 31.05
N GLN A 475 4.32 -11.30 29.96
CA GLN A 475 3.65 -11.81 28.77
C GLN A 475 4.44 -11.41 27.51
N VAL A 476 4.78 -12.40 26.69
CA VAL A 476 5.43 -12.15 25.39
C VAL A 476 4.36 -12.05 24.31
N ILE A 477 4.46 -11.00 23.52
CA ILE A 477 3.56 -10.72 22.40
C ILE A 477 4.35 -10.88 21.11
N VAL A 478 3.96 -11.88 20.32
CA VAL A 478 4.55 -12.18 19.01
C VAL A 478 3.69 -11.55 17.91
N GLY A 479 4.33 -10.81 16.99
CA GLY A 479 3.64 -10.16 15.88
C GLY A 479 3.24 -11.13 14.76
N PRO A 480 2.36 -10.71 13.83
CA PRO A 480 1.80 -9.36 13.69
C PRO A 480 0.57 -9.13 14.57
N ARG A 481 0.65 -8.21 15.53
CA ARG A 481 -0.49 -7.85 16.41
C ARG A 481 -0.29 -6.47 17.03
N THR A 482 -1.37 -5.71 17.11
CA THR A 482 -1.43 -4.50 17.94
C THR A 482 -1.86 -4.87 19.35
N HIS A 483 -1.13 -4.39 20.35
CA HIS A 483 -1.45 -4.60 21.75
C HIS A 483 -1.65 -3.26 22.45
N LEU A 484 -2.74 -3.15 23.19
CA LEU A 484 -3.04 -2.00 24.03
C LEU A 484 -2.51 -2.32 25.43
N LEU A 485 -1.56 -1.52 25.90
CA LEU A 485 -0.99 -1.68 27.24
C LEU A 485 -2.04 -1.30 28.29
N GLU A 486 -2.16 -2.11 29.33
CA GLU A 486 -2.85 -1.75 30.56
C GLU A 486 -2.09 -0.61 31.28
N TYR A 487 -2.72 0.04 32.27
CA TYR A 487 -2.13 1.23 32.90
C TYR A 487 -0.83 0.92 33.67
N ASP A 488 -0.72 -0.29 34.23
CA ASP A 488 0.43 -0.75 35.01
C ASP A 488 1.45 -1.56 34.19
N GLU A 489 1.20 -1.77 32.90
CA GLU A 489 2.07 -2.52 32.00
C GLU A 489 3.14 -1.63 31.35
N THR A 490 4.37 -2.13 31.28
CA THR A 490 5.49 -1.55 30.55
C THR A 490 6.22 -2.61 29.73
N LEU A 491 7.14 -2.19 28.86
CA LEU A 491 7.97 -3.12 28.10
C LEU A 491 9.31 -3.34 28.78
N GLU A 492 9.74 -4.60 28.86
CA GLU A 492 11.08 -4.95 29.32
C GLU A 492 12.10 -4.70 28.21
N PRO A 493 13.12 -3.84 28.41
CA PRO A 493 14.14 -3.58 27.40
C PRO A 493 15.15 -4.73 27.32
N VAL A 494 15.61 -5.00 26.12
CA VAL A 494 16.70 -5.93 25.80
C VAL A 494 17.91 -5.11 25.33
N GLN A 495 19.13 -5.55 25.69
CA GLN A 495 20.37 -4.88 25.30
C GLN A 495 21.11 -5.71 24.26
N LEU A 496 21.27 -5.17 23.05
CA LEU A 496 21.86 -5.92 21.92
C LEU A 496 23.20 -5.32 21.49
N SER A 497 24.22 -6.16 21.32
CA SER A 497 25.53 -5.73 20.82
C SER A 497 25.50 -5.33 19.34
N THR A 498 25.95 -4.11 19.01
CA THR A 498 25.92 -3.58 17.63
C THR A 498 27.29 -3.45 16.96
N GLY A 499 28.40 -3.47 17.70
CA GLY A 499 29.77 -3.38 17.15
C GLY A 499 30.19 -4.55 16.25
N THR A 500 31.34 -4.41 15.57
CA THR A 500 32.04 -5.48 14.83
C THR A 500 33.54 -5.38 15.12
N PRO A 501 34.15 -6.31 15.90
CA PRO A 501 33.53 -7.48 16.53
C PRO A 501 32.42 -7.12 17.52
N LYS A 502 31.41 -7.98 17.63
CA LYS A 502 30.30 -7.82 18.59
C LYS A 502 30.84 -7.86 20.03
N SER A 503 30.70 -6.80 20.80
CA SER A 503 31.19 -6.70 22.18
C SER A 503 30.13 -6.08 23.10
N ALA A 504 30.40 -6.09 24.41
CA ALA A 504 29.55 -5.43 25.41
C ALA A 504 29.74 -3.90 25.48
N GLU A 505 30.68 -3.33 24.71
CA GLU A 505 31.01 -1.89 24.79
C GLU A 505 29.96 -1.00 24.11
N ARG A 506 29.39 -1.48 23.00
CA ARG A 506 28.38 -0.74 22.22
C ARG A 506 27.08 -1.53 22.18
N LEU A 507 26.20 -1.19 23.12
CA LEU A 507 24.89 -1.80 23.30
C LEU A 507 23.80 -0.89 22.74
N THR A 508 22.78 -1.50 22.15
CA THR A 508 21.55 -0.85 21.73
C THR A 508 20.41 -1.38 22.60
N ARG A 509 19.78 -0.47 23.34
CA ARG A 509 18.62 -0.75 24.20
C ARG A 509 17.36 -0.70 23.33
N THR A 510 16.60 -1.79 23.27
CA THR A 510 15.35 -1.88 22.49
C THR A 510 14.35 -2.82 23.16
N ALA A 511 13.05 -2.57 23.03
CA ALA A 511 12.01 -3.48 23.51
C ALA A 511 11.62 -4.56 22.47
N TYR A 512 12.09 -4.40 21.22
CA TYR A 512 11.68 -5.24 20.10
C TYR A 512 12.75 -6.30 19.81
N LEU A 513 12.42 -7.56 20.08
CA LEU A 513 13.24 -8.71 19.74
C LEU A 513 12.86 -9.22 18.35
N ARG A 514 13.83 -9.33 17.44
CA ARG A 514 13.62 -9.98 16.14
C ARG A 514 13.70 -11.49 16.31
N ALA A 515 12.53 -12.13 16.45
CA ALA A 515 12.39 -13.56 16.69
C ALA A 515 12.63 -14.42 15.44
N LEU A 516 12.32 -13.90 14.24
CA LEU A 516 12.43 -14.65 12.98
C LEU A 516 13.45 -14.05 12.01
N ASN A 517 14.16 -14.93 11.30
CA ASN A 517 15.07 -14.61 10.20
C ASN A 517 16.03 -13.47 10.54
N ASN A 518 16.59 -13.49 11.74
CA ASN A 518 17.56 -12.50 12.15
C ASN A 518 18.94 -12.83 11.58
N ARG A 519 19.69 -11.80 11.18
CA ARG A 519 21.06 -11.94 10.66
C ARG A 519 22.01 -11.20 11.57
N VAL A 520 22.94 -11.93 12.18
CA VAL A 520 23.93 -11.39 13.09
C VAL A 520 25.31 -11.52 12.45
N GLY A 521 25.87 -10.40 12.00
CA GLY A 521 27.23 -10.33 11.50
C GLY A 521 28.25 -10.26 12.65
N ASP A 522 29.36 -10.98 12.54
CA ASP A 522 30.48 -10.91 13.47
C ASP A 522 31.84 -11.06 12.79
N LEU A 523 32.88 -10.58 13.47
CA LEU A 523 34.28 -10.76 13.09
C LEU A 523 34.96 -11.68 14.11
N VAL A 524 35.39 -12.86 13.65
CA VAL A 524 36.11 -13.82 14.48
C VAL A 524 37.59 -13.78 14.12
N GLU A 525 38.40 -13.33 15.06
CA GLU A 525 39.86 -13.47 14.97
C GLU A 525 40.29 -14.80 15.62
N ALA A 526 40.97 -15.63 14.85
CA ALA A 526 41.45 -16.95 15.24
C ALA A 526 42.89 -17.17 14.77
N GLU A 527 43.55 -18.18 15.33
CA GLU A 527 44.92 -18.56 15.02
C GLU A 527 44.96 -20.03 14.61
N THR A 528 45.60 -20.34 13.48
CA THR A 528 45.75 -21.71 12.97
C THR A 528 46.84 -22.48 13.73
N SER A 529 47.00 -23.78 13.47
CA SER A 529 48.09 -24.57 14.06
C SER A 529 49.48 -24.02 13.74
N ASP A 530 49.60 -23.31 12.61
CA ASP A 530 50.86 -22.77 12.08
C ASP A 530 51.14 -21.35 12.58
N LEU A 531 50.47 -20.93 13.66
CA LEU A 531 50.59 -19.60 14.28
C LEU A 531 50.20 -18.45 13.33
N CYS A 532 49.43 -18.73 12.29
CA CYS A 532 48.92 -17.73 11.35
C CYS A 532 47.60 -17.17 11.87
N ARG A 533 47.52 -15.84 11.99
CA ARG A 533 46.26 -15.17 12.35
C ARG A 533 45.32 -15.12 11.15
N VAL A 534 44.05 -15.42 11.37
CA VAL A 534 42.99 -15.39 10.36
C VAL A 534 41.81 -14.59 10.91
N ARG A 535 41.24 -13.72 10.07
CA ARG A 535 40.00 -13.00 10.37
C ARG A 535 38.87 -13.57 9.53
N LEU A 536 37.82 -14.01 10.20
CA LEU A 536 36.64 -14.58 9.57
C LEU A 536 35.49 -13.59 9.73
N ARG A 537 34.97 -13.06 8.61
CA ARG A 537 33.71 -12.31 8.62
C ARG A 537 32.57 -13.29 8.40
N LEU A 538 31.73 -13.42 9.41
CA LEU A 538 30.65 -14.41 9.45
C LEU A 538 29.30 -13.71 9.63
N SER A 539 28.25 -14.28 9.05
CA SER A 539 26.87 -13.85 9.24
C SER A 539 26.04 -15.06 9.66
N TYR A 540 25.55 -15.03 10.89
CA TYR A 540 24.73 -16.09 11.48
C TYR A 540 23.25 -15.78 11.22
N CYS A 541 22.52 -16.76 10.65
CA CYS A 541 21.08 -16.71 10.52
C CYS A 541 20.43 -17.40 11.71
N VAL A 542 19.67 -16.64 12.48
CA VAL A 542 19.12 -17.05 13.79
C VAL A 542 17.60 -16.92 13.78
N GLY A 543 16.94 -17.92 14.35
CA GLY A 543 15.52 -17.88 14.70
C GLY A 543 15.32 -18.40 16.12
N PHE A 544 14.24 -17.97 16.77
CA PHE A 544 13.85 -18.48 18.08
C PHE A 544 12.74 -19.54 17.93
N GLU A 545 12.87 -20.64 18.65
CA GLU A 545 11.92 -21.75 18.68
C GLU A 545 11.47 -22.02 20.13
N GLY A 546 10.35 -22.73 20.32
CA GLY A 546 9.85 -23.08 21.65
C GLY A 546 8.94 -22.00 22.27
N ASP A 547 8.94 -21.95 23.61
CA ASP A 547 8.09 -21.03 24.38
C ASP A 547 8.61 -19.59 24.28
N PRO A 548 7.79 -18.61 23.81
CA PRO A 548 8.20 -17.23 23.66
C PRO A 548 8.76 -16.57 24.93
N VAL A 549 8.35 -17.03 26.12
CA VAL A 549 8.86 -16.51 27.40
C VAL A 549 10.36 -16.79 27.56
N GLN A 550 10.87 -17.90 26.99
CA GLN A 550 12.28 -18.27 27.06
C GLN A 550 13.17 -17.33 26.23
N TRP A 551 12.64 -16.72 25.16
CA TRP A 551 13.42 -15.89 24.23
C TRP A 551 14.06 -14.67 24.90
N PHE A 552 13.45 -14.20 26.00
CA PHE A 552 13.90 -13.03 26.76
C PHE A 552 14.68 -13.39 28.04
N GLN A 553 15.00 -14.68 28.28
CA GLN A 553 15.79 -15.08 29.46
C GLN A 553 17.23 -14.57 29.40
N VAL A 554 17.78 -14.40 28.20
CA VAL A 554 19.13 -13.87 27.98
C VAL A 554 19.04 -12.41 27.53
N GLU A 555 19.52 -11.50 28.37
CA GLU A 555 19.45 -10.05 28.13
C GLU A 555 20.16 -9.62 26.83
N ASN A 556 21.30 -10.24 26.49
CA ASN A 556 22.05 -9.97 25.26
C ASN A 556 22.36 -11.26 24.50
N TYR A 557 21.35 -11.80 23.81
CA TYR A 557 21.53 -13.03 23.03
C TYR A 557 22.57 -12.88 21.90
N VAL A 558 22.78 -11.67 21.38
CA VAL A 558 23.76 -11.40 20.30
C VAL A 558 25.18 -11.63 20.81
N GLN A 559 25.51 -11.09 21.98
CA GLN A 559 26.79 -11.34 22.62
C GLN A 559 26.95 -12.82 22.96
N PHE A 560 25.93 -13.43 23.58
CA PHE A 560 25.96 -14.83 23.97
C PHE A 560 26.21 -15.75 22.76
N LEU A 561 25.54 -15.50 21.64
CA LEU A 561 25.75 -16.18 20.37
C LEU A 561 27.19 -15.99 19.87
N CYS A 562 27.66 -14.76 19.73
CA CYS A 562 28.96 -14.46 19.15
C CYS A 562 30.11 -14.99 20.01
N ASP A 563 30.04 -14.87 21.33
CA ASP A 563 31.09 -15.37 22.23
C ASP A 563 31.17 -16.90 22.22
N HIS A 564 30.03 -17.59 22.19
CA HIS A 564 29.99 -19.04 22.05
C HIS A 564 30.55 -19.49 20.68
N MET A 565 30.13 -18.84 19.59
CA MET A 565 30.62 -19.15 18.25
C MET A 565 32.11 -18.87 18.08
N ARG A 566 32.62 -17.74 18.59
CA ARG A 566 34.07 -17.43 18.58
C ARG A 566 34.87 -18.48 19.32
N SER A 567 34.41 -18.91 20.50
CA SER A 567 35.10 -19.93 21.29
C SER A 567 35.21 -21.25 20.52
N LEU A 568 34.10 -21.69 19.92
CA LEU A 568 34.07 -22.91 19.10
C LEU A 568 34.97 -22.81 17.86
N LEU A 569 34.84 -21.71 17.10
CA LEU A 569 35.61 -21.51 15.88
C LEU A 569 37.11 -21.37 16.17
N ARG A 570 37.51 -20.64 17.21
CA ARG A 570 38.93 -20.55 17.62
C ARG A 570 39.52 -21.92 17.97
N ASN A 571 38.75 -22.79 18.64
CA ASN A 571 39.20 -24.14 18.98
C ASN A 571 39.38 -25.01 17.72
N VAL A 572 38.48 -24.94 16.75
CA VAL A 572 38.56 -25.76 15.52
C VAL A 572 39.63 -25.24 14.56
N VAL A 573 39.73 -23.92 14.36
CA VAL A 573 40.74 -23.30 13.51
C VAL A 573 42.16 -23.65 14.00
N LYS A 574 42.37 -23.66 15.32
CA LYS A 574 43.66 -24.02 15.92
C LYS A 574 44.11 -25.46 15.67
N ARG A 575 43.21 -26.35 15.26
CA ARG A 575 43.53 -27.76 14.91
C ARG A 575 43.94 -27.94 13.45
N HIS A 576 43.76 -26.93 12.60
CA HIS A 576 44.03 -27.00 11.17
C HIS A 576 45.22 -26.11 10.80
N GLY A 577 46.05 -26.58 9.87
CA GLY A 577 47.05 -25.74 9.21
C GLY A 577 46.41 -24.73 8.25
N ILE A 578 47.14 -23.65 7.92
CA ILE A 578 46.60 -22.54 7.13
C ILE A 578 46.18 -22.97 5.71
N GLU A 579 46.94 -23.85 5.07
CA GLU A 579 46.64 -24.36 3.72
C GLU A 579 45.35 -25.20 3.71
N ALA A 580 45.25 -26.16 4.64
CA ALA A 580 44.08 -27.02 4.77
C ALA A 580 42.82 -26.23 5.17
N PHE A 581 42.98 -25.25 6.05
CA PHE A 581 41.89 -24.37 6.44
C PHE A 581 41.46 -23.46 5.30
N HIS A 582 42.36 -22.79 4.59
CA HIS A 582 42.00 -21.89 3.50
C HIS A 582 41.29 -22.62 2.34
N ALA A 583 41.68 -23.86 2.04
CA ALA A 583 41.03 -24.67 1.01
C ALA A 583 39.60 -25.11 1.39
N ARG A 584 39.33 -25.37 2.68
CA ARG A 584 38.05 -25.90 3.18
C ARG A 584 37.36 -24.99 4.21
N ALA A 585 37.67 -23.69 4.20
CA ALA A 585 37.26 -22.77 5.25
C ALA A 585 35.73 -22.75 5.43
N ILE A 586 35.00 -22.76 4.31
CA ILE A 586 33.54 -22.74 4.30
C ILE A 586 32.97 -24.02 4.92
N GLU A 587 33.49 -25.19 4.55
CA GLU A 587 33.05 -26.48 5.08
C GLU A 587 33.33 -26.58 6.57
N VAL A 588 34.56 -26.27 7.00
CA VAL A 588 34.99 -26.33 8.40
C VAL A 588 34.13 -25.41 9.28
N VAL A 589 33.88 -24.17 8.84
CA VAL A 589 33.05 -23.23 9.60
C VAL A 589 31.60 -23.71 9.66
N ARG A 590 31.00 -24.12 8.53
CA ARG A 590 29.60 -24.56 8.52
C ARG A 590 29.40 -25.84 9.32
N ASP A 591 30.33 -26.81 9.24
CA ASP A 591 30.25 -28.07 9.98
C ASP A 591 30.39 -27.86 11.48
N THR A 592 31.26 -26.93 11.89
CA THR A 592 31.43 -26.58 13.30
C THR A 592 30.18 -25.92 13.88
N VAL A 593 29.61 -24.96 13.15
CA VAL A 593 28.48 -24.19 13.66
C VAL A 593 27.17 -24.97 13.56
N LEU A 594 26.85 -25.54 12.39
CA LEU A 594 25.55 -26.16 12.11
C LEU A 594 25.52 -27.68 12.34
N GLY A 595 26.68 -28.29 12.58
CA GLY A 595 26.86 -29.74 12.60
C GLY A 595 27.07 -30.34 11.19
N PRO A 596 27.49 -31.63 11.13
CA PRO A 596 27.65 -32.33 9.86
C PRO A 596 26.31 -32.46 9.12
N PRO A 597 26.32 -32.53 7.79
CA PRO A 597 25.09 -32.75 7.01
C PRO A 597 24.49 -34.12 7.36
N THR A 598 23.17 -34.16 7.62
CA THR A 598 22.45 -35.43 7.73
C THR A 598 22.29 -36.09 6.35
N GLU A 599 21.92 -37.37 6.31
CA GLU A 599 21.74 -38.16 5.07
C GLU A 599 20.79 -37.49 4.04
N ALA A 600 19.88 -36.62 4.49
CA ALA A 600 18.97 -35.83 3.65
C ALA A 600 19.56 -34.50 3.12
N GLY A 601 20.85 -34.23 3.32
CA GLY A 601 21.53 -32.99 2.91
C GLY A 601 21.16 -31.75 3.72
N ARG A 602 20.31 -31.88 4.75
CA ARG A 602 19.95 -30.78 5.66
C ARG A 602 20.89 -30.79 6.86
N ARG A 603 21.36 -29.60 7.25
CA ARG A 603 22.13 -29.43 8.48
C ARG A 603 21.15 -29.25 9.63
N ALA A 604 21.39 -29.94 10.74
CA ALA A 604 20.51 -29.90 11.88
C ALA A 604 20.49 -28.51 12.52
N GLY A 605 21.52 -27.68 12.35
CA GLY A 605 21.62 -26.39 13.03
C GLY A 605 21.95 -26.56 14.50
N ARG A 606 22.26 -25.45 15.19
CA ARG A 606 22.64 -25.47 16.60
C ARG A 606 21.61 -24.75 17.44
N LEU A 607 21.03 -25.48 18.39
CA LEU A 607 20.09 -24.97 19.38
C LEU A 607 20.84 -24.52 20.64
N PHE A 608 20.39 -23.44 21.23
CA PHE A 608 20.78 -22.98 22.56
C PHE A 608 19.57 -23.17 23.47
N GLU A 609 19.72 -23.99 24.50
CA GLU A 609 18.63 -24.38 25.39
C GLU A 609 18.23 -23.24 26.33
N GLU A 610 19.12 -22.29 26.59
CA GLU A 610 18.95 -21.21 27.56
C GLU A 610 17.94 -20.14 27.12
N ASN A 611 17.79 -19.91 25.82
CA ASN A 611 16.86 -18.91 25.29
C ASN A 611 16.04 -19.40 24.08
N GLY A 612 16.17 -20.67 23.72
CA GLY A 612 15.50 -21.25 22.55
C GLY A 612 16.00 -20.72 21.21
N MET A 613 17.15 -20.02 21.15
CA MET A 613 17.69 -19.53 19.88
C MET A 613 18.32 -20.68 19.09
N ARG A 614 18.14 -20.64 17.78
CA ARG A 614 18.62 -21.66 16.85
C ARG A 614 19.34 -21.02 15.67
N VAL A 615 20.60 -21.40 15.51
CA VAL A 615 21.39 -21.05 14.33
C VAL A 615 21.10 -22.09 13.27
N PHE A 616 20.35 -21.70 12.24
CA PHE A 616 19.95 -22.61 11.16
C PHE A 616 20.81 -22.47 9.90
N ASP A 617 21.48 -21.33 9.71
CA ASP A 617 22.44 -21.15 8.63
C ASP A 617 23.59 -20.20 9.02
N VAL A 618 24.72 -20.33 8.34
CA VAL A 618 25.90 -19.48 8.48
C VAL A 618 26.49 -19.16 7.12
N GLU A 619 26.59 -17.87 6.84
CA GLU A 619 27.28 -17.34 5.66
C GLU A 619 28.70 -16.92 6.05
N VAL A 620 29.70 -17.46 5.34
CA VAL A 620 31.09 -17.01 5.42
C VAL A 620 31.26 -15.92 4.38
N LEU A 621 31.36 -14.67 4.84
CA LEU A 621 31.46 -13.50 3.95
C LEU A 621 32.88 -13.31 3.44
N ASP A 622 33.86 -13.50 4.31
CA ASP A 622 35.27 -13.26 3.99
C ASP A 622 36.20 -14.02 4.93
N VAL A 623 37.36 -14.44 4.38
CA VAL A 623 38.42 -15.14 5.10
C VAL A 623 39.74 -14.44 4.79
N GLU A 624 40.14 -13.50 5.65
CA GLU A 624 41.38 -12.75 5.51
C GLU A 624 42.50 -13.44 6.30
N VAL A 625 43.61 -13.74 5.62
CA VAL A 625 44.86 -14.10 6.30
C VAL A 625 45.47 -12.81 6.84
N GLY A 626 45.70 -12.75 8.15
CA GLY A 626 46.20 -11.55 8.81
C GLY A 626 47.61 -11.15 8.38
N ASP A 627 48.41 -12.12 7.90
CA ASP A 627 49.73 -11.88 7.31
C ASP A 627 49.64 -11.79 5.78
N GLU A 628 49.94 -10.60 5.25
CA GLU A 628 49.88 -10.29 3.82
C GLU A 628 50.92 -11.09 3.01
N THR A 629 52.07 -11.44 3.61
CA THR A 629 53.11 -12.21 2.92
C THR A 629 52.66 -13.65 2.70
N ILE A 630 52.10 -14.28 3.73
CA ILE A 630 51.57 -15.65 3.67
C ILE A 630 50.37 -15.72 2.72
N GLY A 631 49.50 -14.70 2.73
CA GLY A 631 48.41 -14.58 1.75
C GLY A 631 48.93 -14.58 0.31
N LYS A 632 49.97 -13.80 0.00
CA LYS A 632 50.60 -13.77 -1.34
C LYS A 632 51.23 -15.12 -1.71
N PHE A 633 51.86 -15.81 -0.76
CA PHE A 633 52.43 -17.14 -1.00
C PHE A 633 51.37 -18.21 -1.30
N LEU A 634 50.24 -18.19 -0.60
CA LEU A 634 49.13 -19.12 -0.87
C LEU A 634 48.53 -18.88 -2.26
N VAL A 635 48.32 -17.62 -2.63
CA VAL A 635 47.81 -17.24 -3.96
C VAL A 635 48.80 -17.63 -5.06
N SER A 636 50.10 -17.39 -4.88
CA SER A 636 51.12 -17.78 -5.87
C SER A 636 51.27 -19.30 -6.00
N ALA A 637 51.15 -20.05 -4.90
CA ALA A 637 51.12 -21.50 -4.91
C ALA A 637 49.90 -22.03 -5.70
N GLN A 638 48.71 -21.45 -5.49
CA GLN A 638 47.50 -21.82 -6.24
C GLN A 638 47.64 -21.51 -7.74
N HIS A 639 48.14 -20.33 -8.11
CA HIS A 639 48.40 -20.00 -9.51
C HIS A 639 49.40 -20.96 -10.15
N THR A 640 50.46 -21.35 -9.42
CA THR A 640 51.46 -22.31 -9.90
C THR A 640 50.85 -23.69 -10.12
N ALA A 641 50.01 -24.17 -9.20
CA ALA A 641 49.31 -25.44 -9.33
C ALA A 641 48.35 -25.45 -10.54
N VAL A 642 47.60 -24.36 -10.76
CA VAL A 642 46.73 -24.21 -11.94
C VAL A 642 47.54 -24.16 -13.23
N GLN A 643 48.66 -23.43 -13.26
CA GLN A 643 49.57 -23.39 -14.41
C GLN A 643 50.13 -24.78 -14.74
N GLN A 644 50.51 -25.56 -13.73
CA GLN A 644 50.98 -26.93 -13.90
C GLN A 644 49.88 -27.85 -14.43
N ALA A 645 48.66 -27.76 -13.90
CA ALA A 645 47.52 -28.53 -14.41
C ALA A 645 47.19 -28.20 -15.87
N ILE A 646 47.21 -26.92 -16.26
CA ILE A 646 47.01 -26.50 -17.66
C ILE A 646 48.12 -27.05 -18.55
N ARG A 647 49.38 -26.98 -18.10
CA ARG A 647 50.52 -27.48 -18.85
C ARG A 647 50.43 -29.00 -19.05
N ILE A 648 50.09 -29.75 -18.01
CA ILE A 648 49.88 -31.21 -18.10
C ILE A 648 48.75 -31.51 -19.10
N ALA A 649 47.62 -30.82 -19.01
CA ALA A 649 46.51 -31.01 -19.96
C ALA A 649 46.89 -30.64 -21.41
N GLN A 650 47.78 -29.66 -21.61
CA GLN A 650 48.32 -29.33 -22.93
C GLN A 650 49.27 -30.42 -23.46
N GLU A 651 50.18 -30.91 -22.62
CA GLU A 651 51.11 -32.00 -22.96
C GLU A 651 50.35 -33.31 -23.25
N GLU A 652 49.30 -33.62 -22.49
CA GLU A 652 48.39 -34.75 -22.75
C GLU A 652 47.67 -34.63 -24.10
N ARG A 653 47.11 -33.46 -24.42
CA ARG A 653 46.49 -33.21 -25.74
C ARG A 653 47.49 -33.34 -26.88
N GLN A 654 48.72 -32.81 -26.71
CA GLN A 654 49.77 -32.94 -27.72
C GLN A 654 50.17 -34.41 -27.95
N LEU A 655 50.31 -35.19 -26.87
CA LEU A 655 50.58 -36.61 -26.94
C LEU A 655 49.47 -37.37 -27.67
N GLU A 656 48.20 -37.04 -27.39
CA GLU A 656 47.06 -37.68 -28.05
C GLU A 656 47.00 -37.35 -29.56
N VAL A 657 47.24 -36.09 -29.93
CA VAL A 657 47.32 -35.67 -31.34
C VAL A 657 48.47 -36.39 -32.06
N ALA A 658 49.65 -36.46 -31.43
CA ALA A 658 50.81 -37.15 -31.99
C ALA A 658 50.51 -38.65 -32.20
N ARG A 659 49.93 -39.34 -31.20
CA ARG A 659 49.54 -40.75 -31.30
C ARG A 659 48.57 -40.99 -32.45
N ARG A 660 47.47 -40.22 -32.52
CA ARG A 660 46.49 -40.35 -33.62
C ARG A 660 47.11 -40.08 -34.99
N SER A 661 48.02 -39.10 -35.09
CA SER A 661 48.71 -38.80 -36.35
C SER A 661 49.61 -39.94 -36.84
N GLU A 662 50.34 -40.59 -35.93
CA GLU A 662 51.21 -41.74 -36.26
C GLU A 662 50.40 -43.00 -36.59
N GLU A 663 49.28 -43.22 -35.89
CA GLU A 663 48.34 -44.30 -36.23
C GLU A 663 47.76 -44.13 -37.64
N ILE A 664 47.31 -42.92 -37.99
CA ILE A 664 46.81 -42.61 -39.34
C ILE A 664 47.90 -42.80 -40.39
N LYS A 665 49.14 -42.35 -40.14
CA LYS A 665 50.28 -42.57 -41.06
C LYS A 665 50.56 -44.05 -41.28
N ARG A 666 50.58 -44.86 -40.21
CA ARG A 666 50.76 -46.32 -40.32
C ARG A 666 49.64 -46.95 -41.13
N LEU A 667 48.40 -46.53 -40.92
CA LEU A 667 47.25 -47.04 -41.66
C LEU A 667 47.34 -46.69 -43.16
N ILE A 668 47.68 -45.44 -43.50
CA ILE A 668 47.90 -45.00 -44.88
C ILE A 668 49.01 -45.83 -45.54
N ALA A 669 50.16 -46.00 -44.88
CA ALA A 669 51.28 -46.77 -45.40
C ALA A 669 50.92 -48.24 -45.62
N SER A 670 50.19 -48.86 -44.67
CA SER A 670 49.73 -50.25 -44.81
C SER A 670 48.74 -50.42 -45.98
N THR A 671 47.79 -49.50 -46.14
CA THR A 671 46.81 -49.52 -47.23
C THR A 671 47.46 -49.31 -48.59
N GLN A 672 48.45 -48.41 -48.68
CA GLN A 672 49.25 -48.21 -49.88
C GLN A 672 50.07 -49.46 -50.22
N SER A 673 50.69 -50.10 -49.23
CA SER A 673 51.43 -51.36 -49.42
C SER A 673 50.52 -52.48 -49.94
N GLU A 674 49.31 -52.63 -49.38
CA GLU A 674 48.32 -53.59 -49.86
C GLU A 674 47.88 -53.30 -51.30
N THR A 675 47.68 -52.02 -51.64
CA THR A 675 47.34 -51.60 -53.01
C THR A 675 48.46 -51.96 -53.99
N ILE A 676 49.72 -51.71 -53.61
CA ILE A 676 50.89 -52.08 -54.42
C ILE A 676 50.97 -53.61 -54.58
N ARG A 677 50.74 -54.37 -53.52
CA ARG A 677 50.74 -55.84 -53.55
C ARG A 677 49.66 -56.39 -54.50
N LEU A 678 48.45 -55.86 -54.44
CA LEU A 678 47.35 -56.23 -55.35
C LEU A 678 47.69 -55.87 -56.80
N THR A 679 48.26 -54.68 -57.04
CA THR A 679 48.67 -54.24 -58.37
C THR A 679 49.76 -55.13 -58.96
N LEU A 680 50.76 -55.52 -58.15
CA LEU A 680 51.80 -56.48 -58.55
C LEU A 680 51.22 -57.87 -58.82
N GLY A 681 50.26 -58.33 -58.00
CA GLY A 681 49.54 -59.58 -58.23
C GLY A 681 48.83 -59.62 -59.59
N LEU A 682 48.10 -58.55 -59.93
CA LEU A 682 47.45 -58.42 -61.24
C LEU A 682 48.45 -58.46 -62.40
N LYS A 683 49.61 -57.81 -62.26
CA LYS A 683 50.69 -57.89 -63.25
C LYS A 683 51.27 -59.29 -63.41
N VAL A 684 51.39 -60.05 -62.33
CA VAL A 684 51.85 -61.45 -62.39
C VAL A 684 50.83 -62.31 -63.15
N GLU A 685 49.53 -62.11 -62.93
CA GLU A 685 48.50 -62.82 -63.69
C GLU A 685 48.48 -62.45 -65.18
N GLU A 686 48.68 -61.17 -65.50
CA GLU A 686 48.78 -60.69 -66.89
C GLU A 686 49.96 -61.35 -67.63
N VAL A 687 51.15 -61.34 -67.02
CA VAL A 687 52.35 -61.99 -67.56
C VAL A 687 52.15 -63.51 -67.66
N ARG A 688 51.49 -64.14 -66.68
CA ARG A 688 51.19 -65.58 -66.73
C ARG A 688 50.29 -65.93 -67.91
N LYS A 689 49.23 -65.17 -68.16
CA LYS A 689 48.35 -65.38 -69.32
C LYS A 689 49.07 -65.16 -70.64
N GLN A 690 49.96 -64.16 -70.73
CA GLN A 690 50.82 -63.96 -71.90
C GLN A 690 51.75 -65.15 -72.13
N LEU A 691 52.36 -65.69 -71.07
CA LEU A 691 53.22 -66.86 -71.17
C LEU A 691 52.44 -68.11 -71.61
N GLU A 692 51.23 -68.33 -71.10
CA GLU A 692 50.35 -69.42 -71.52
C GLU A 692 49.99 -69.33 -73.01
N MET A 693 49.66 -68.13 -73.52
CA MET A 693 49.44 -67.94 -74.96
C MET A 693 50.70 -68.23 -75.78
N ASN A 694 51.86 -67.74 -75.34
CA ASN A 694 53.12 -67.97 -76.04
C ASN A 694 53.51 -69.45 -76.07
N LEU A 695 53.30 -70.19 -74.98
CA LEU A 695 53.53 -71.64 -74.94
C LEU A 695 52.58 -72.40 -75.87
N ALA A 696 51.30 -72.02 -75.90
CA ALA A 696 50.34 -72.62 -76.83
C ALA A 696 50.71 -72.37 -78.30
N GLU A 697 51.20 -71.16 -78.61
CA GLU A 697 51.68 -70.82 -79.95
C GLU A 697 52.92 -71.63 -80.34
N ILE A 698 53.91 -71.76 -79.44
CA ILE A 698 55.11 -72.58 -79.65
C ILE A 698 54.75 -74.06 -79.81
N GLU A 699 53.85 -74.62 -78.98
CA GLU A 699 53.40 -76.01 -79.14
C GLU A 699 52.70 -76.25 -80.47
N SER A 700 51.87 -75.30 -80.92
CA SER A 700 51.22 -75.37 -82.23
C SER A 700 52.24 -75.35 -83.37
N GLN A 701 53.25 -74.48 -83.29
CA GLN A 701 54.33 -74.42 -84.28
C GLN A 701 55.18 -75.70 -84.29
N ALA A 702 55.51 -76.24 -83.12
CA ALA A 702 56.27 -77.49 -82.99
C ALA A 702 55.51 -78.69 -83.59
N ARG A 703 54.20 -78.81 -83.34
CA ARG A 703 53.36 -79.88 -83.93
C ARG A 703 53.26 -79.75 -85.46
N ALA A 704 53.21 -78.52 -85.98
CA ALA A 704 53.20 -78.29 -87.42
C ALA A 704 54.53 -78.71 -88.07
N GLU A 705 55.67 -78.37 -87.46
CA GLU A 705 56.99 -78.80 -87.94
C GLU A 705 57.21 -80.31 -87.80
N GLU A 706 56.78 -80.95 -86.71
CA GLU A 706 56.86 -82.41 -86.56
C GLU A 706 56.04 -83.15 -87.63
N SER A 707 54.83 -82.66 -87.91
CA SER A 707 53.98 -83.20 -88.99
C SER A 707 54.66 -83.05 -90.36
N ARG A 708 55.29 -81.90 -90.63
CA ARG A 708 56.04 -81.62 -91.86
C ARG A 708 57.24 -82.57 -92.01
N LEU A 709 58.03 -82.72 -90.95
CA LEU A 709 59.21 -83.61 -90.95
C LEU A 709 58.83 -85.08 -91.16
N SER A 710 57.73 -85.53 -90.54
CA SER A 710 57.23 -86.91 -90.73
C SER A 710 56.78 -87.18 -92.17
N ALA A 711 56.16 -86.20 -92.84
CA ALA A 711 55.77 -86.30 -94.24
C ALA A 711 56.99 -86.38 -95.17
N THR A 712 58.04 -85.61 -94.90
CA THR A 712 59.30 -85.71 -95.65
C THR A 712 60.01 -87.05 -95.44
N ALA A 713 60.03 -87.60 -94.22
CA ALA A 713 60.62 -88.92 -93.95
C ALA A 713 59.89 -90.03 -94.72
N ALA A 714 58.56 -90.01 -94.74
CA ALA A 714 57.75 -90.96 -95.51
C ALA A 714 57.98 -90.88 -97.02
N GLN A 715 58.21 -89.67 -97.58
CA GLN A 715 58.63 -89.51 -98.97
C GLN A 715 60.02 -90.11 -99.24
N GLN A 716 60.97 -89.92 -98.32
CA GLN A 716 62.33 -90.43 -98.44
C GLN A 716 62.38 -91.98 -98.45
N ASP A 717 61.56 -92.63 -97.62
CA ASP A 717 61.44 -94.09 -97.58
C ASP A 717 60.88 -94.67 -98.88
N ALA A 718 59.89 -94.02 -99.49
CA ALA A 718 59.34 -94.42 -100.78
C ALA A 718 60.38 -94.28 -101.90
N LEU A 719 61.16 -93.20 -101.91
CA LEU A 719 62.27 -92.97 -102.83
C LEU A 719 63.37 -94.03 -102.66
N SER A 720 63.72 -94.38 -101.43
CA SER A 720 64.78 -95.34 -101.14
C SER A 720 64.45 -96.74 -101.68
N ARG A 721 63.19 -97.18 -101.59
CA ARG A 721 62.73 -98.45 -102.19
C ARG A 721 62.81 -98.48 -103.71
N ILE A 722 62.60 -97.33 -104.37
CA ILE A 722 62.73 -97.21 -105.82
C ILE A 722 64.21 -97.31 -106.21
N THR A 723 65.10 -96.56 -105.53
CA THR A 723 66.54 -96.62 -105.82
C THR A 723 67.15 -98.00 -105.55
N ASP A 724 66.71 -98.73 -104.51
CA ASP A 724 67.18 -100.09 -104.27
C ASP A 724 66.80 -101.05 -105.42
N SER A 725 65.60 -100.88 -105.97
CA SER A 725 65.12 -101.66 -107.11
C SER A 725 65.90 -101.35 -108.40
N GLU A 726 66.25 -100.08 -108.62
CA GLU A 726 67.11 -99.65 -109.74
C GLU A 726 68.54 -100.17 -109.60
N LEU A 727 69.13 -100.08 -108.40
CA LEU A 727 70.49 -100.57 -108.13
C LEU A 727 70.59 -102.09 -108.33
N SER A 728 69.54 -102.85 -108.00
CA SER A 728 69.47 -104.28 -108.30
C SER A 728 69.51 -104.56 -109.81
N ARG A 729 68.79 -103.77 -110.62
CA ARG A 729 68.86 -103.89 -112.09
C ARG A 729 70.24 -103.52 -112.61
N GLU A 730 70.83 -102.44 -112.12
CA GLU A 730 72.17 -101.98 -112.50
C GLU A 730 73.25 -103.05 -112.22
N LYS A 731 73.23 -103.66 -111.02
CA LYS A 731 74.16 -104.74 -110.65
C LYS A 731 74.06 -105.95 -111.58
N SER A 732 72.85 -106.35 -111.94
CA SER A 732 72.65 -107.47 -112.88
C SER A 732 73.20 -107.14 -114.27
N ARG A 733 73.06 -105.90 -114.73
CA ARG A 733 73.60 -105.43 -116.01
C ARG A 733 75.13 -105.37 -116.01
N GLN A 734 75.73 -104.86 -114.93
CA GLN A 734 77.19 -104.80 -114.78
C GLN A 734 77.84 -106.18 -114.61
N ALA A 735 77.14 -107.15 -114.00
CA ALA A 735 77.65 -108.52 -113.90
C ALA A 735 77.83 -109.17 -115.28
N VAL A 736 76.84 -108.99 -116.17
CA VAL A 736 76.91 -109.46 -117.58
C VAL A 736 78.05 -108.76 -118.33
N GLU A 737 78.22 -107.46 -118.14
CA GLU A 737 79.31 -106.68 -118.75
C GLU A 737 80.69 -107.15 -118.28
N LEU A 738 80.85 -107.43 -116.98
CA LEU A 738 82.11 -107.95 -116.42
C LEU A 738 82.48 -109.34 -116.95
N GLU A 739 81.49 -110.21 -117.16
CA GLU A 739 81.74 -111.51 -117.81
C GLU A 739 82.21 -111.34 -119.26
N PHE A 740 81.60 -110.42 -120.01
CA PHE A 740 82.04 -110.09 -121.37
C PHE A 740 83.49 -109.54 -121.40
N GLN A 741 83.82 -108.64 -120.48
CA GLN A 741 85.18 -108.08 -120.37
C GLN A 741 86.23 -109.10 -119.96
N ARG A 742 85.90 -110.06 -119.08
CA ARG A 742 86.81 -111.17 -118.74
C ARG A 742 87.13 -112.03 -119.97
N ALA A 743 86.12 -112.35 -120.77
CA ALA A 743 86.31 -113.11 -122.01
C ALA A 743 87.21 -112.36 -123.02
N GLN A 744 87.06 -111.04 -123.15
CA GLN A 744 87.95 -110.21 -123.97
C GLN A 744 89.40 -110.20 -123.46
N LEU A 745 89.61 -110.11 -122.15
CA LEU A 745 90.95 -110.10 -121.54
C LEU A 745 91.69 -111.43 -121.73
N GLU A 746 90.99 -112.56 -121.66
CA GLU A 746 91.58 -113.87 -121.99
C GLU A 746 92.05 -113.94 -123.44
N GLN A 747 91.25 -113.41 -124.38
CA GLN A 747 91.64 -113.32 -125.78
C GLN A 747 92.87 -112.40 -125.97
N ARG A 748 92.96 -111.30 -125.22
CA ARG A 748 94.09 -110.36 -125.22
C ARG A 748 95.38 -110.99 -124.66
N LEU A 749 95.28 -111.82 -123.61
CA LEU A 749 96.42 -112.54 -123.05
C LEU A 749 97.02 -113.56 -124.03
N GLN A 750 96.19 -114.19 -124.86
CA GLN A 750 96.67 -115.07 -125.92
C GLN A 750 97.44 -114.32 -127.01
N GLN A 751 96.97 -113.12 -127.42
CA GLN A 751 97.71 -112.24 -128.34
C GLN A 751 99.05 -111.79 -127.77
N LEU A 752 99.08 -111.34 -126.51
CA LEU A 752 100.31 -110.87 -125.85
C LEU A 752 101.36 -111.99 -125.69
N ARG A 753 100.93 -113.24 -125.48
CA ARG A 753 101.86 -114.38 -125.47
C ARG A 753 102.51 -114.60 -126.84
N ALA A 754 101.74 -114.45 -127.93
CA ALA A 754 102.28 -114.55 -129.29
C ALA A 754 103.22 -113.37 -129.64
N GLU A 755 102.92 -112.15 -129.19
CA GLU A 755 103.79 -110.97 -129.39
C GLU A 755 105.10 -111.04 -128.61
N VAL A 756 105.09 -111.44 -127.33
CA VAL A 756 106.32 -111.55 -126.52
C VAL A 756 107.26 -112.59 -127.11
N GLN A 757 106.73 -113.68 -127.65
CA GLN A 757 107.52 -114.70 -128.33
C GLN A 757 108.22 -114.15 -129.58
N SER A 758 107.59 -113.22 -130.31
CA SER A 758 108.21 -112.48 -131.42
C SER A 758 109.29 -111.47 -130.99
N VAL A 759 109.18 -110.86 -129.80
CA VAL A 759 110.15 -109.83 -129.33
C VAL A 759 111.45 -110.46 -128.82
N VAL A 760 111.38 -111.65 -128.21
CA VAL A 760 112.58 -112.39 -127.79
C VAL A 760 113.46 -112.78 -128.98
N GLU A 761 112.86 -113.10 -130.13
CA GLU A 761 113.60 -113.34 -131.39
C GLU A 761 114.27 -112.07 -131.95
N ARG A 762 113.70 -110.87 -131.71
CA ARG A 762 114.27 -109.59 -132.19
C ARG A 762 115.44 -109.06 -131.33
N ALA A 763 115.49 -109.41 -130.04
CA ALA A 763 116.51 -108.88 -129.11
C ALA A 763 117.90 -109.53 -129.27
N GLN A 764 118.05 -110.60 -130.06
CA GLN A 764 119.36 -111.22 -130.34
C GLN A 764 120.18 -110.52 -131.45
N ALA A 765 119.69 -109.41 -132.03
CA ALA A 765 120.17 -108.93 -133.33
C ALA A 765 120.94 -107.57 -133.43
N VAL A 766 121.29 -106.80 -132.39
CA VAL A 766 122.05 -105.52 -132.60
C VAL A 766 123.13 -105.23 -131.54
N SER A 767 124.31 -104.78 -132.01
CA SER A 767 125.65 -104.84 -131.41
C SER A 767 126.19 -103.52 -130.77
N PRO A 768 127.35 -103.54 -130.06
CA PRO A 768 127.76 -102.58 -129.01
C PRO A 768 128.26 -101.17 -129.40
N ASP A 769 128.32 -100.78 -130.68
CA ASP A 769 129.02 -99.53 -131.09
C ASP A 769 128.22 -98.23 -130.81
N LEU A 770 126.93 -98.33 -130.49
CA LEU A 770 126.07 -97.17 -130.21
C LEU A 770 126.35 -96.52 -128.84
N VAL A 771 127.02 -97.25 -127.94
CA VAL A 771 127.24 -96.85 -126.53
C VAL A 771 128.37 -95.81 -126.37
N ALA A 772 129.31 -95.73 -127.33
CA ALA A 772 130.44 -94.80 -127.27
C ALA A 772 130.10 -93.37 -127.77
N ALA A 773 129.06 -93.21 -128.60
CA ALA A 773 128.74 -91.93 -129.24
C ALA A 773 128.13 -90.88 -128.28
N LEU A 774 127.56 -91.29 -127.15
CA LEU A 774 126.98 -90.37 -126.17
C LEU A 774 128.00 -89.85 -125.12
N GLN A 775 129.22 -90.40 -125.09
CA GLN A 775 130.23 -90.08 -124.06
C GLN A 775 131.21 -88.94 -124.41
N ALA A 776 131.16 -88.32 -125.59
CA ALA A 776 132.23 -87.40 -126.06
C ALA A 776 131.77 -86.04 -126.63
N PHE A 777 130.61 -85.49 -126.24
CA PHE A 777 130.20 -84.13 -126.64
C PHE A 777 129.97 -83.21 -125.43
N SER A 778 131.05 -82.52 -125.03
CA SER A 778 131.11 -81.41 -124.07
C SER A 778 131.77 -80.19 -124.72
N ASP A 779 131.03 -79.09 -124.96
CA ASP A 779 131.33 -77.76 -124.40
C ASP A 779 130.52 -76.61 -125.03
N ARG A 780 129.82 -75.93 -124.11
CA ARG A 780 129.57 -74.48 -124.03
C ARG A 780 128.67 -73.68 -124.97
N HIS A 781 128.03 -74.20 -126.02
CA HIS A 781 126.77 -73.63 -126.56
C HIS A 781 126.14 -74.57 -127.61
N LEU A 782 125.18 -75.44 -127.22
CA LEU A 782 124.53 -76.38 -128.17
C LEU A 782 123.04 -76.72 -127.95
N ALA A 783 122.37 -76.27 -126.86
CA ALA A 783 120.89 -76.23 -126.84
C ALA A 783 120.31 -75.32 -127.95
N ALA A 784 121.15 -74.48 -128.56
CA ALA A 784 120.86 -73.68 -129.73
C ALA A 784 121.14 -74.37 -131.09
N LYS A 785 121.76 -75.57 -131.14
CA LYS A 785 122.15 -76.22 -132.42
C LYS A 785 121.68 -77.65 -132.66
N VAL A 786 121.26 -78.43 -131.66
CA VAL A 786 120.57 -79.73 -131.92
C VAL A 786 119.15 -79.55 -132.51
N ALA A 787 118.69 -78.30 -132.63
CA ALA A 787 117.69 -77.93 -133.63
C ALA A 787 118.04 -78.40 -135.08
N GLU A 788 119.31 -78.69 -135.40
CA GLU A 788 119.70 -79.19 -136.73
C GLU A 788 119.54 -80.71 -136.89
N THR A 789 119.85 -81.54 -135.89
CA THR A 789 119.87 -83.02 -136.07
C THR A 789 118.52 -83.69 -135.85
N MET A 790 117.55 -82.98 -135.28
CA MET A 790 116.17 -83.48 -135.09
C MET A 790 115.25 -83.16 -136.29
N ALA A 791 115.75 -82.49 -137.32
CA ALA A 791 114.99 -82.14 -138.53
C ALA A 791 114.33 -83.33 -139.28
N PRO A 792 114.93 -84.55 -139.34
CA PRO A 792 114.30 -85.65 -140.06
C PRO A 792 113.14 -86.31 -139.30
N LEU A 793 113.15 -86.28 -137.96
CA LEU A 793 112.14 -86.96 -137.14
C LEU A 793 110.89 -86.11 -136.89
N ALA A 794 110.97 -84.79 -137.08
CA ALA A 794 109.80 -83.92 -137.08
C ALA A 794 108.82 -84.23 -138.25
N ILE A 795 109.27 -84.94 -139.29
CA ILE A 795 108.45 -85.25 -140.48
C ILE A 795 107.67 -86.57 -140.33
N LEU A 796 108.14 -87.52 -139.52
CA LEU A 796 107.55 -88.88 -139.44
C LEU A 796 106.44 -89.02 -138.40
N GLY A 797 106.32 -88.10 -137.44
CA GLY A 797 105.38 -88.22 -136.32
C GLY A 797 104.32 -87.13 -136.22
N GLY A 798 104.42 -86.04 -136.99
CA GLY A 798 103.47 -84.91 -136.94
C GLY A 798 103.39 -84.18 -135.59
N LYS A 799 104.35 -84.41 -134.69
CA LYS A 799 104.39 -83.86 -133.32
C LYS A 799 105.53 -82.87 -133.16
N SER A 800 105.31 -81.87 -132.31
CA SER A 800 106.30 -80.81 -132.07
C SER A 800 107.52 -81.36 -131.33
N VAL A 801 108.69 -80.73 -131.54
CA VAL A 801 109.98 -81.13 -130.93
C VAL A 801 109.90 -81.20 -129.40
N ALA A 802 109.05 -80.38 -128.79
CA ALA A 802 108.81 -80.39 -127.34
C ALA A 802 108.11 -81.67 -126.84
N GLU A 803 107.22 -82.26 -127.64
CA GLU A 803 106.46 -83.46 -127.23
C GLU A 803 107.30 -84.74 -127.29
N VAL A 804 108.20 -84.86 -128.28
CA VAL A 804 109.10 -86.03 -128.40
C VAL A 804 110.15 -86.01 -127.29
N PHE A 805 110.65 -84.82 -126.93
CA PHE A 805 111.58 -84.66 -125.81
C PHE A 805 110.88 -84.94 -124.46
N GLY A 806 109.61 -84.57 -124.31
CA GLY A 806 108.80 -84.89 -123.14
C GLY A 806 108.46 -86.38 -122.99
N THR A 807 108.39 -87.15 -124.08
CA THR A 807 108.10 -88.59 -124.00
C THR A 807 109.31 -89.43 -123.60
N LEU A 808 110.52 -88.97 -123.90
CA LEU A 808 111.77 -89.64 -123.49
C LEU A 808 112.13 -89.38 -122.02
N LEU A 809 111.68 -88.25 -121.45
CA LEU A 809 111.96 -87.87 -120.06
C LEU A 809 110.81 -88.15 -119.09
N LYS A 810 109.71 -88.74 -119.60
CA LYS A 810 108.58 -89.19 -118.81
C LYS A 810 109.07 -90.19 -117.75
N ASP A 811 108.70 -89.95 -116.49
CA ASP A 811 109.05 -90.73 -115.30
C ASP A 811 110.49 -90.58 -114.77
N THR A 812 111.18 -89.47 -115.08
CA THR A 812 112.47 -89.08 -114.43
C THR A 812 112.33 -87.82 -113.55
N PRO A 813 113.14 -87.66 -112.48
CA PRO A 813 113.01 -86.51 -111.55
C PRO A 813 113.34 -85.13 -112.14
N LEU A 814 113.74 -85.05 -113.41
CA LEU A 814 114.00 -83.80 -114.13
C LEU A 814 112.78 -83.23 -114.86
N GLU A 815 111.64 -83.92 -114.84
CA GLU A 815 110.37 -83.45 -115.46
C GLU A 815 109.94 -82.07 -114.93
N THR A 816 110.20 -81.77 -113.66
CA THR A 816 109.83 -80.51 -113.00
C THR A 816 110.61 -79.28 -113.46
N ALA A 817 111.64 -79.42 -114.31
CA ALA A 817 112.41 -78.28 -114.82
C ALA A 817 111.85 -77.67 -116.12
N LEU A 818 110.80 -78.24 -116.71
CA LEU A 818 110.37 -77.92 -118.09
C LEU A 818 108.90 -77.50 -118.26
N VAL A 819 108.18 -77.14 -117.19
CA VAL A 819 106.82 -76.58 -117.29
C VAL A 819 106.80 -75.12 -116.80
N PRO A 820 106.36 -74.15 -117.62
CA PRO A 820 106.34 -72.73 -117.25
C PRO A 820 105.14 -72.38 -116.36
N ARG A 821 105.19 -71.17 -115.79
CA ARG A 821 104.02 -70.45 -115.28
C ARG A 821 102.94 -70.26 -116.34
#